data_AF-E3FET7-F1
#
_entry.id   AF-E3FET7-F1
#
_cell.length_a   1.000
_cell.length_b   1.000
_cell.length_c   1.000
_cell.angle_alpha   90.00
_cell.angle_beta   90.00
_cell.angle_gamma   90.00
#
_symmetry.space_group_name_H-M   'P 1'
#
loop_
_entity.id
_entity.type
_entity.pdbx_description
1 polymer ?
#
loop_
_entity_poly.entity_id
_entity_poly.type
_entity_poly.pdbx_seq_one_letter_code
_entity_poly.pdbx_strand_id
1 'polypeptide(L)'
;MADAQVKQPFKLPEFYVPWPARLNPHLEAARVHSKAWAYEMGIIGVPKDGSAPEIWNEAKFDAMDYALLCAYTHPEAPSLELDLVTDWYVWVFYFDDHFLDVYKRTQDQVGAREYLDRLPAFMPVDLSAAPPTPTNPVERGLADLWARTVPTKSEAWRRRFFESTKSLLEESNWELNNISERRVSNPIEYIEMRRKVGGAPWSADLVEHAVFAEIPARIAASRPMTVLKDTFSDGVHLRNDLFSYQREIQEEGELANCVLVFEKFLNVDAQRAANLVNEVLTSRLQQFENTALTELPSLFEENALNPVERAHVLTYVRGLQDWQSGGHEWHMRSSRYMNKGAGGAGDTDGLPLGLSGLGLSAVRFPFSASALGLNRFKSFTHTPYMPVGPVKLPKFYMPYSTSVSPHLDAARRHSKEWARQMGMLDSLPGLPGVYIWDDHKFDVADVALCGALIHPEASAEQLNLTACWLVWGTYADDYFPAFYGYTRDMAGAKLFNARLSAFMPDGPCTAVPTNPVEHGLADLWARTAGPMTDNARRLFRKAIQDMTASWLWELANQIQNRIPDPVDYVEMRRKTFGSDLTMSLSRLAHGDAIPQEIFHTRPVRGLENSAADYACLTNDIFSYQKEIEYEGELNNGVLVVQRFLEIEPPQAVEIVNDLMTARMRQFEHTVKMELPLLIRSTGLDAKAQEKLRTYVEKLQRWMCGVLRWHMTVDRYKEFELRNTRKPRRVVGGPSGRGTSAARLASLFGGNRAEVEKKLEKSGSST
;
A
#
# COMPACT_ATOMS: atom_id res chain seq x y z
N MET A 1 -31.54 1.32 -40.82
CA MET A 1 -31.82 1.03 -39.40
C MET A 1 -31.16 2.14 -38.60
N ALA A 2 -31.91 2.82 -37.75
CA ALA A 2 -31.42 4.00 -37.02
C ALA A 2 -30.21 3.64 -36.14
N ASP A 3 -29.20 4.50 -36.15
CA ASP A 3 -28.08 4.49 -35.21
C ASP A 3 -28.64 4.44 -33.79
N ALA A 4 -28.55 3.27 -33.16
CA ALA A 4 -28.68 3.18 -31.71
C ALA A 4 -27.44 3.85 -31.14
N GLN A 5 -27.54 5.15 -30.87
CA GLN A 5 -26.53 5.93 -30.17
C GLN A 5 -26.23 5.22 -28.86
N VAL A 6 -25.14 4.44 -28.80
CA VAL A 6 -24.76 3.67 -27.62
C VAL A 6 -24.59 4.67 -26.48
N LYS A 7 -25.54 4.68 -25.56
CA LYS A 7 -25.55 5.58 -24.41
C LYS A 7 -24.33 5.23 -23.56
N GLN A 8 -23.52 6.24 -23.21
CA GLN A 8 -22.36 6.04 -22.34
C GLN A 8 -22.78 5.30 -21.05
N PRO A 9 -21.95 4.38 -20.54
CA PRO A 9 -22.30 3.54 -19.39
C PRO A 9 -22.52 4.36 -18.10
N PHE A 10 -21.85 5.50 -17.99
CA PHE A 10 -22.03 6.50 -16.94
C PHE A 10 -21.62 7.88 -17.45
N LYS A 11 -22.04 8.93 -16.74
CA LYS A 11 -21.50 10.27 -16.90
C LYS A 11 -20.21 10.37 -16.11
N LEU A 12 -19.14 10.91 -16.72
CA LEU A 12 -17.88 11.16 -16.02
C LEU A 12 -18.13 12.00 -14.75
N PRO A 13 -17.56 11.61 -13.60
CA PRO A 13 -17.68 12.36 -12.37
C PRO A 13 -16.91 13.67 -12.44
N GLU A 14 -17.17 14.58 -11.50
CA GLU A 14 -16.36 15.79 -11.34
C GLU A 14 -15.04 15.41 -10.64
N PHE A 15 -13.91 15.67 -11.30
CA PHE A 15 -12.58 15.28 -10.83
C PHE A 15 -11.97 16.32 -9.90
N TYR A 16 -11.25 15.87 -8.86
CA TYR A 16 -10.32 16.72 -8.11
C TYR A 16 -9.05 16.93 -8.92
N VAL A 17 -8.81 18.15 -9.40
CA VAL A 17 -7.66 18.56 -10.23
C VAL A 17 -6.87 19.67 -9.53
N PRO A 18 -6.03 19.33 -8.53
CA PRO A 18 -5.41 20.31 -7.64
C PRO A 18 -4.36 21.21 -8.31
N TRP A 19 -3.81 20.80 -9.45
CA TRP A 19 -2.77 21.52 -10.16
C TRP A 19 -3.22 21.83 -11.59
N PRO A 20 -2.95 23.05 -12.11
CA PRO A 20 -3.29 23.39 -13.48
C PRO A 20 -2.34 22.69 -14.46
N ALA A 21 -2.89 22.14 -15.54
CA ALA A 21 -2.09 21.59 -16.61
C ALA A 21 -1.36 22.69 -17.40
N ARG A 22 -0.20 22.35 -17.93
CA ARG A 22 0.63 23.20 -18.79
C ARG A 22 0.96 22.44 -20.05
N LEU A 23 1.19 23.15 -21.15
CA LEU A 23 1.52 22.53 -22.44
C LEU A 23 2.94 22.93 -22.85
N ASN A 24 3.76 21.93 -23.18
CA ASN A 24 5.11 22.14 -23.68
C ASN A 24 5.08 22.88 -25.05
N PRO A 25 5.88 23.94 -25.25
CA PRO A 25 5.92 24.68 -26.51
C PRO A 25 6.50 23.87 -27.70
N HIS A 26 7.10 22.72 -27.46
CA HIS A 26 7.75 21.88 -28.48
C HIS A 26 6.84 20.79 -29.07
N LEU A 27 5.53 20.81 -28.78
CA LEU A 27 4.55 19.81 -29.24
C LEU A 27 4.65 19.45 -30.73
N GLU A 28 4.66 20.45 -31.61
CA GLU A 28 4.66 20.18 -33.06
C GLU A 28 5.96 19.53 -33.52
N ALA A 29 7.09 19.86 -32.90
CA ALA A 29 8.37 19.21 -33.19
C ALA A 29 8.32 17.73 -32.78
N ALA A 30 7.79 17.43 -31.59
CA ALA A 30 7.63 16.07 -31.08
C ALA A 30 6.69 15.22 -31.95
N ARG A 31 5.60 15.79 -32.50
CA ARG A 31 4.72 15.09 -33.45
C ARG A 31 5.47 14.66 -34.72
N VAL A 32 6.26 15.57 -35.29
CA VAL A 32 7.03 15.29 -36.50
C VAL A 32 8.11 14.25 -36.24
N HIS A 33 8.88 14.44 -35.16
CA HIS A 33 9.95 13.52 -34.77
C HIS A 33 9.41 12.12 -34.50
N SER A 34 8.42 11.98 -33.61
CA SER A 34 7.98 10.67 -33.17
C SER A 34 7.24 9.88 -34.25
N LYS A 35 6.56 10.56 -35.19
CA LYS A 35 6.03 9.92 -36.40
C LYS A 35 7.14 9.33 -37.25
N ALA A 36 8.20 10.10 -37.51
CA ALA A 36 9.33 9.63 -38.31
C ALA A 36 10.02 8.43 -37.65
N TRP A 37 10.23 8.50 -36.34
CA TRP A 37 10.77 7.40 -35.53
C TRP A 37 9.88 6.14 -35.59
N ALA A 38 8.55 6.30 -35.52
CA ALA A 38 7.61 5.18 -35.61
C ALA A 38 7.69 4.44 -36.96
N TYR A 39 7.94 5.14 -38.07
CA TYR A 39 8.24 4.50 -39.36
C TYR A 39 9.56 3.74 -39.33
N GLU A 40 10.62 4.33 -38.76
CA GLU A 40 11.95 3.71 -38.69
C GLU A 40 11.93 2.40 -37.88
N MET A 41 11.19 2.39 -36.76
CA MET A 41 11.04 1.19 -35.95
C MET A 41 10.09 0.15 -36.58
N GLY A 42 9.32 0.53 -37.59
CA GLY A 42 8.28 -0.31 -38.20
C GLY A 42 7.05 -0.49 -37.31
N ILE A 43 6.77 0.48 -36.44
CA ILE A 43 5.54 0.58 -35.64
C ILE A 43 4.36 0.95 -36.55
N ILE A 44 4.61 1.80 -37.54
CA ILE A 44 3.70 2.12 -38.65
C ILE A 44 4.41 1.89 -39.98
N GLY A 45 3.62 1.70 -41.05
CA GLY A 45 4.18 1.51 -42.39
C GLY A 45 4.78 0.12 -42.64
N VAL A 46 4.24 -0.91 -41.99
CA VAL A 46 4.64 -2.31 -42.20
C VAL A 46 4.51 -2.72 -43.69
N PRO A 47 5.39 -3.63 -44.19
CA PRO A 47 5.36 -4.08 -45.57
C PRO A 47 3.99 -4.68 -45.96
N LYS A 48 3.45 -4.27 -47.12
CA LYS A 48 2.15 -4.75 -47.64
C LYS A 48 2.14 -6.22 -48.09
N ASP A 49 3.26 -6.92 -47.96
CA ASP A 49 3.40 -8.33 -48.32
C ASP A 49 2.83 -9.29 -47.24
N GLY A 50 2.36 -8.75 -46.11
CA GLY A 50 1.73 -9.51 -45.03
C GLY A 50 2.73 -10.21 -44.11
N SER A 51 4.02 -9.85 -44.18
CA SER A 51 5.08 -10.43 -43.33
C SER A 51 4.97 -10.06 -41.85
N ALA A 52 4.22 -9.02 -41.50
CA ALA A 52 3.94 -8.61 -40.13
C ALA A 52 2.49 -8.09 -39.99
N PRO A 53 1.83 -8.27 -38.83
CA PRO A 53 0.51 -7.70 -38.59
C PRO A 53 0.57 -6.17 -38.55
N GLU A 54 -0.35 -5.51 -39.24
CA GLU A 54 -0.54 -4.05 -39.11
C GLU A 54 -1.36 -3.77 -37.85
N ILE A 55 -0.67 -3.44 -36.76
CA ILE A 55 -1.31 -3.05 -35.49
C ILE A 55 -1.82 -1.61 -35.60
N TRP A 56 -0.96 -0.70 -36.05
CA TRP A 56 -1.27 0.72 -36.26
C TRP A 56 -1.00 1.13 -37.71
N ASN A 57 -1.92 1.93 -38.26
CA ASN A 57 -1.68 2.73 -39.45
C ASN A 57 -1.40 4.19 -39.06
N GLU A 58 -0.94 5.00 -40.01
CA GLU A 58 -0.60 6.41 -39.75
C GLU A 58 -1.80 7.21 -39.21
N ALA A 59 -3.01 6.98 -39.73
CA ALA A 59 -4.20 7.69 -39.28
C ALA A 59 -4.55 7.36 -37.82
N LYS A 60 -4.41 6.09 -37.41
CA LYS A 60 -4.58 5.66 -36.00
C LYS A 60 -3.51 6.31 -35.12
N PHE A 61 -2.24 6.30 -35.54
CA PHE A 61 -1.14 6.96 -34.83
C PHE A 61 -1.42 8.45 -34.59
N ASP A 62 -1.81 9.18 -35.63
CA ASP A 62 -2.12 10.61 -35.55
C ASP A 62 -3.33 10.90 -34.65
N ALA A 63 -4.35 10.06 -34.69
CA ALA A 63 -5.56 10.24 -33.88
C ALA A 63 -5.33 10.02 -32.37
N MET A 64 -4.32 9.24 -31.99
CA MET A 64 -3.97 8.99 -30.58
C MET A 64 -3.12 10.12 -29.98
N ASP A 65 -2.30 10.77 -30.80
CA ASP A 65 -1.52 11.97 -30.48
C ASP A 65 -0.74 11.86 -29.16
N TYR A 66 0.20 10.91 -29.11
CA TYR A 66 1.06 10.71 -27.94
C TYR A 66 2.03 11.87 -27.68
N ALA A 67 2.37 12.65 -28.71
CA ALA A 67 3.11 13.89 -28.53
C ALA A 67 2.30 14.91 -27.70
N LEU A 68 0.98 15.00 -27.89
CA LEU A 68 0.13 15.85 -27.05
C LEU A 68 0.10 15.36 -25.60
N LEU A 69 0.02 14.04 -25.36
CA LEU A 69 0.15 13.48 -24.02
C LEU A 69 1.47 13.93 -23.38
N CYS A 70 2.59 13.73 -24.07
CA CYS A 70 3.92 14.02 -23.55
C CYS A 70 4.14 15.52 -23.34
N ALA A 71 3.64 16.37 -24.23
CA ALA A 71 3.72 17.81 -24.09
C ALA A 71 2.93 18.31 -22.88
N TYR A 72 1.82 17.65 -22.54
CA TYR A 72 1.06 17.96 -21.34
C TYR A 72 1.73 17.44 -20.06
N THR A 73 2.29 16.24 -20.10
CA THR A 73 2.85 15.59 -18.91
C THR A 73 4.29 16.04 -18.59
N HIS A 74 5.00 16.56 -19.58
CA HIS A 74 6.38 17.06 -19.46
C HIS A 74 6.48 18.51 -19.97
N PRO A 75 5.78 19.46 -19.34
CA PRO A 75 5.64 20.83 -19.87
C PRO A 75 6.96 21.63 -19.89
N GLU A 76 7.96 21.21 -19.13
CA GLU A 76 9.28 21.86 -19.01
C GLU A 76 10.40 21.10 -19.73
N ALA A 77 10.12 19.92 -20.32
CA ALA A 77 11.14 19.16 -21.01
C ALA A 77 11.66 19.93 -22.24
N PRO A 78 13.00 20.04 -22.42
CA PRO A 78 13.58 20.56 -23.65
C PRO A 78 13.14 19.74 -24.88
N SER A 79 13.19 20.32 -26.08
CA SER A 79 12.72 19.66 -27.32
C SER A 79 13.23 18.23 -27.50
N LEU A 80 14.55 18.00 -27.42
CA LEU A 80 15.13 16.65 -27.63
C LEU A 80 14.71 15.64 -26.54
N GLU A 81 14.45 16.13 -25.33
CA GLU A 81 13.99 15.32 -24.22
C GLU A 81 12.51 14.95 -24.41
N LEU A 82 11.70 15.90 -24.85
CA LEU A 82 10.30 15.66 -25.20
C LEU A 82 10.17 14.66 -26.35
N ASP A 83 11.04 14.75 -27.36
CA ASP A 83 11.12 13.80 -28.48
C ASP A 83 11.37 12.38 -27.97
N LEU A 84 12.41 12.19 -27.13
CA LEU A 84 12.75 10.89 -26.53
C LEU A 84 11.63 10.33 -25.65
N VAL A 85 11.06 11.15 -24.78
CA VAL A 85 9.95 10.74 -23.92
C VAL A 85 8.72 10.37 -24.75
N THR A 86 8.44 11.12 -25.83
CA THR A 86 7.34 10.79 -26.75
C THR A 86 7.55 9.44 -27.41
N ASP A 87 8.76 9.13 -27.88
CA ASP A 87 9.08 7.83 -28.46
C ASP A 87 8.89 6.68 -27.44
N TRP A 88 9.25 6.89 -26.17
CA TRP A 88 8.96 5.94 -25.08
C TRP A 88 7.47 5.70 -24.88
N TYR A 89 6.64 6.74 -24.91
CA TYR A 89 5.18 6.60 -24.78
C TYR A 89 4.57 5.92 -26.01
N VAL A 90 5.04 6.26 -27.22
CA VAL A 90 4.65 5.54 -28.45
C VAL A 90 4.96 4.05 -28.32
N TRP A 91 6.17 3.71 -27.84
CA TRP A 91 6.59 2.32 -27.67
C TRP A 91 5.71 1.54 -26.68
N VAL A 92 5.44 2.08 -25.49
CA VAL A 92 4.66 1.35 -24.47
C VAL A 92 3.22 1.11 -24.90
N PHE A 93 2.58 2.10 -25.54
CA PHE A 93 1.23 1.92 -26.04
C PHE A 93 1.18 1.00 -27.26
N TYR A 94 2.19 1.03 -28.12
CA TYR A 94 2.29 0.07 -29.22
C TYR A 94 2.49 -1.36 -28.71
N PHE A 95 3.32 -1.54 -27.69
CA PHE A 95 3.51 -2.83 -27.03
C PHE A 95 2.18 -3.38 -26.49
N ASP A 96 1.38 -2.57 -25.81
CA ASP A 96 0.07 -2.97 -25.27
C ASP A 96 -0.90 -3.41 -26.37
N ASP A 97 -1.08 -2.60 -27.41
CA ASP A 97 -1.94 -2.93 -28.56
C ASP A 97 -1.42 -4.16 -29.33
N HIS A 98 -0.10 -4.27 -29.54
CA HIS A 98 0.51 -5.43 -30.18
C HIS A 98 0.28 -6.70 -29.36
N PHE A 99 0.46 -6.63 -28.03
CA PHE A 99 0.23 -7.77 -27.15
C PHE A 99 -1.24 -8.18 -27.11
N LEU A 100 -2.17 -7.20 -27.12
CA LEU A 100 -3.60 -7.43 -27.22
C LEU A 100 -3.96 -8.22 -28.49
N ASP A 101 -3.50 -7.75 -29.65
CA ASP A 101 -3.84 -8.32 -30.95
C ASP A 101 -3.20 -9.69 -31.19
N VAL A 102 -1.93 -9.86 -30.82
CA VAL A 102 -1.17 -11.08 -31.11
C VAL A 102 -1.43 -12.18 -30.07
N TYR A 103 -1.55 -11.83 -28.79
CA TYR A 103 -1.58 -12.80 -27.68
C TYR A 103 -2.88 -12.81 -26.87
N LYS A 104 -3.45 -11.65 -26.50
CA LYS A 104 -4.67 -11.65 -25.67
C LYS A 104 -5.90 -12.17 -26.43
N ARG A 105 -6.12 -11.69 -27.66
CA ARG A 105 -7.24 -12.14 -28.50
C ARG A 105 -7.15 -13.61 -28.90
N THR A 106 -5.93 -14.10 -29.13
CA THR A 106 -5.66 -15.51 -29.48
C THR A 106 -5.59 -16.42 -28.25
N GLN A 107 -5.41 -15.83 -27.07
CA GLN A 107 -5.13 -16.52 -25.80
C GLN A 107 -3.88 -17.41 -25.84
N ASP A 108 -2.87 -17.02 -26.63
CA ASP A 108 -1.60 -17.76 -26.74
C ASP A 108 -0.67 -17.47 -25.55
N GLN A 109 -0.88 -18.24 -24.48
CA GLN A 109 -0.10 -18.17 -23.24
C GLN A 109 1.38 -18.57 -23.39
N VAL A 110 1.68 -19.47 -24.34
CA VAL A 110 3.06 -19.97 -24.54
C VAL A 110 3.85 -18.93 -25.32
N GLY A 111 3.31 -18.46 -26.45
CA GLY A 111 3.94 -17.41 -27.24
C GLY A 111 4.09 -16.10 -26.47
N ALA A 112 3.09 -15.73 -25.66
CA ALA A 112 3.17 -14.55 -24.78
C ALA A 112 4.36 -14.63 -23.82
N ARG A 113 4.58 -15.80 -23.20
CA ARG A 113 5.68 -15.99 -22.25
C ARG A 113 7.04 -15.91 -22.93
N GLU A 114 7.23 -16.63 -24.03
CA GLU A 114 8.50 -16.60 -24.78
C GLU A 114 8.84 -15.18 -25.27
N TYR A 115 7.82 -14.44 -25.70
CA TYR A 115 7.94 -13.04 -26.09
C TYR A 115 8.37 -12.13 -24.93
N LEU A 116 7.68 -12.21 -23.79
CA LEU A 116 7.96 -11.36 -22.63
C LEU A 116 9.31 -11.72 -21.95
N ASP A 117 9.68 -13.00 -21.90
CA ASP A 117 10.95 -13.46 -21.31
C ASP A 117 12.18 -12.96 -22.10
N ARG A 118 12.00 -12.65 -23.39
CA ARG A 118 13.06 -12.15 -24.27
C ARG A 118 13.33 -10.66 -24.11
N LEU A 119 12.30 -9.86 -23.81
CA LEU A 119 12.39 -8.39 -23.76
C LEU A 119 13.43 -7.84 -22.76
N PRO A 120 13.62 -8.41 -21.55
CA PRO A 120 14.67 -7.97 -20.63
C PRO A 120 16.09 -7.98 -21.21
N ALA A 121 16.37 -8.82 -22.21
CA ALA A 121 17.68 -8.88 -22.86
C ALA A 121 18.03 -7.60 -23.65
N PHE A 122 17.05 -6.77 -23.98
CA PHE A 122 17.23 -5.49 -24.66
C PHE A 122 17.43 -4.30 -23.70
N MET A 123 17.40 -4.56 -22.39
CA MET A 123 17.54 -3.54 -21.35
C MET A 123 18.73 -3.82 -20.42
N PRO A 124 19.96 -3.99 -20.94
CA PRO A 124 21.10 -4.34 -20.10
C PRO A 124 21.40 -3.21 -19.10
N VAL A 125 21.38 -3.55 -17.80
CA VAL A 125 21.84 -2.65 -16.73
C VAL A 125 23.35 -2.43 -16.86
N ASP A 126 24.10 -3.49 -17.15
CA ASP A 126 25.52 -3.41 -17.50
C ASP A 126 25.66 -3.02 -18.99
N LEU A 127 26.11 -1.79 -19.24
CA LEU A 127 26.20 -1.23 -20.60
C LEU A 127 27.30 -1.87 -21.46
N SER A 128 28.12 -2.76 -20.90
CA SER A 128 29.07 -3.56 -21.67
C SER A 128 28.41 -4.76 -22.37
N ALA A 129 27.21 -5.16 -21.95
CA ALA A 129 26.46 -6.24 -22.57
C ALA A 129 25.77 -5.74 -23.86
N ALA A 130 25.98 -6.47 -24.96
CA ALA A 130 25.30 -6.19 -26.22
C ALA A 130 23.89 -6.82 -26.21
N PRO A 131 22.83 -6.07 -26.55
CA PRO A 131 21.51 -6.66 -26.71
C PRO A 131 21.49 -7.61 -27.93
N PRO A 132 20.61 -8.62 -27.94
CA PRO A 132 20.46 -9.50 -29.09
C PRO A 132 19.92 -8.73 -30.31
N THR A 133 19.98 -9.33 -31.50
CA THR A 133 19.39 -8.72 -32.70
C THR A 133 17.86 -8.66 -32.57
N PRO A 134 17.25 -7.46 -32.69
CA PRO A 134 15.79 -7.32 -32.69
C PRO A 134 15.13 -8.03 -33.87
N THR A 135 13.98 -8.66 -33.62
CA THR A 135 13.21 -9.42 -34.61
C THR A 135 11.84 -8.83 -34.94
N ASN A 136 11.34 -7.91 -34.11
CA ASN A 136 10.03 -7.26 -34.26
C ASN A 136 10.11 -5.77 -33.87
N PRO A 137 9.08 -4.95 -34.18
CA PRO A 137 9.09 -3.51 -33.88
C PRO A 137 9.25 -3.17 -32.40
N VAL A 138 8.69 -3.98 -31.48
CA VAL A 138 8.82 -3.75 -30.04
C VAL A 138 10.26 -3.94 -29.59
N GLU A 139 10.91 -5.03 -30.01
CA GLU A 139 12.33 -5.27 -29.70
C GLU A 139 13.23 -4.16 -30.28
N ARG A 140 12.95 -3.70 -31.51
CA ARG A 140 13.72 -2.62 -32.16
C ARG A 140 13.59 -1.31 -31.40
N GLY A 141 12.35 -0.91 -31.09
CA GLY A 141 12.08 0.30 -30.32
C GLY A 141 12.71 0.25 -28.94
N LEU A 142 12.60 -0.89 -28.23
CA LEU A 142 13.18 -1.03 -26.89
C LEU A 142 14.71 -0.91 -26.90
N ALA A 143 15.37 -1.53 -27.89
CA ALA A 143 16.82 -1.44 -28.05
C ALA A 143 17.29 0.00 -28.32
N ASP A 144 16.61 0.71 -29.23
CA ASP A 144 16.90 2.12 -29.54
C ASP A 144 16.71 3.03 -28.32
N LEU A 145 15.53 2.94 -27.72
CA LEU A 145 15.13 3.76 -26.58
C LEU A 145 16.04 3.55 -25.38
N TRP A 146 16.40 2.30 -25.07
CA TRP A 146 17.34 2.00 -24.00
C TRP A 146 18.69 2.65 -24.28
N ALA A 147 19.25 2.46 -25.48
CA ALA A 147 20.55 3.02 -25.88
C ALA A 147 20.59 4.56 -25.82
N ARG A 148 19.47 5.24 -26.12
CA ARG A 148 19.36 6.71 -26.04
C ARG A 148 19.18 7.24 -24.60
N THR A 149 18.66 6.42 -23.69
CA THR A 149 18.21 6.87 -22.35
C THR A 149 19.23 6.60 -21.25
N VAL A 150 19.80 5.39 -21.22
CA VAL A 150 20.54 4.91 -20.04
C VAL A 150 22.01 5.34 -19.91
N PRO A 151 22.77 5.70 -20.96
CA PRO A 151 24.20 6.01 -20.82
C PRO A 151 24.52 7.17 -19.89
N THR A 152 23.59 8.11 -19.70
CA THR A 152 23.78 9.30 -18.85
C THR A 152 23.33 9.09 -17.41
N LYS A 153 22.81 7.91 -17.06
CA LYS A 153 22.15 7.65 -15.77
C LYS A 153 22.98 6.77 -14.84
N SER A 154 22.80 7.01 -13.54
CA SER A 154 23.44 6.19 -12.53
C SER A 154 23.02 4.71 -12.65
N GLU A 155 23.87 3.79 -12.22
CA GLU A 155 23.52 2.36 -12.17
C GLU A 155 22.30 2.13 -11.25
N ALA A 156 22.20 2.91 -10.17
CA ALA A 156 21.08 2.84 -9.25
C ALA A 156 19.75 3.21 -9.93
N TRP A 157 19.74 4.24 -10.79
CA TRP A 157 18.57 4.59 -11.59
C TRP A 157 18.28 3.52 -12.64
N ARG A 158 19.30 3.06 -13.39
CA ARG A 158 19.15 2.01 -14.41
C ARG A 158 18.52 0.74 -13.86
N ARG A 159 18.90 0.32 -12.65
CA ARG A 159 18.28 -0.83 -11.97
C ARG A 159 16.81 -0.60 -11.65
N ARG A 160 16.44 0.58 -11.13
CA ARG A 160 15.03 0.89 -10.84
C ARG A 160 14.18 0.92 -12.10
N PHE A 161 14.67 1.60 -13.14
CA PHE A 161 13.96 1.69 -14.42
C PHE A 161 13.84 0.32 -15.08
N PHE A 162 14.89 -0.51 -15.05
CA PHE A 162 14.83 -1.91 -15.51
C PHE A 162 13.74 -2.71 -14.80
N GLU A 163 13.69 -2.65 -13.46
CA GLU A 163 12.68 -3.38 -12.70
C GLU A 163 11.25 -2.86 -12.98
N SER A 164 11.07 -1.54 -13.10
CA SER A 164 9.76 -0.97 -13.48
C SER A 164 9.34 -1.38 -14.89
N THR A 165 10.23 -1.36 -15.88
CA THR A 165 9.92 -1.81 -17.24
C THR A 165 9.65 -3.31 -17.28
N LYS A 166 10.44 -4.12 -16.57
CA LYS A 166 10.19 -5.56 -16.48
C LYS A 166 8.82 -5.84 -15.86
N SER A 167 8.46 -5.13 -14.79
CA SER A 167 7.17 -5.32 -14.12
C SER A 167 5.99 -4.92 -15.03
N LEU A 168 6.15 -3.83 -15.80
CA LEU A 168 5.23 -3.42 -16.86
C LEU A 168 4.97 -4.54 -17.88
N LEU A 169 6.03 -5.20 -18.35
CA LEU A 169 5.90 -6.31 -19.30
C LEU A 169 5.19 -7.52 -18.67
N GLU A 170 5.42 -7.79 -17.38
CA GLU A 170 4.77 -8.88 -16.65
C GLU A 170 3.27 -8.65 -16.41
N GLU A 171 2.75 -7.42 -16.55
CA GLU A 171 1.31 -7.09 -16.45
C GLU A 171 0.48 -7.89 -17.41
N SER A 172 0.95 -7.97 -18.65
CA SER A 172 0.17 -8.54 -19.74
C SER A 172 -0.12 -10.03 -19.49
N ASN A 173 0.74 -10.74 -18.76
CA ASN A 173 0.49 -12.10 -18.30
C ASN A 173 -0.62 -12.17 -17.24
N TRP A 174 -0.69 -11.21 -16.32
CA TRP A 174 -1.75 -11.17 -15.31
C TRP A 174 -3.13 -10.96 -15.94
N GLU A 175 -3.23 -9.97 -16.83
CA GLU A 175 -4.48 -9.64 -17.52
C GLU A 175 -4.94 -10.81 -18.39
N LEU A 176 -4.03 -11.41 -19.15
CA LEU A 176 -4.31 -12.56 -19.99
C LEU A 176 -4.88 -13.74 -19.20
N ASN A 177 -4.34 -14.02 -18.01
CA ASN A 177 -4.87 -15.04 -17.13
C ASN A 177 -6.30 -14.70 -16.66
N ASN A 178 -6.54 -13.47 -16.21
CA ASN A 178 -7.88 -13.04 -15.77
C ASN A 178 -8.91 -13.14 -16.89
N ILE A 179 -8.56 -12.73 -18.11
CA ILE A 179 -9.42 -12.85 -19.30
C ILE A 179 -9.73 -14.33 -19.58
N SER A 180 -8.72 -15.19 -19.61
CA SER A 180 -8.90 -16.62 -19.90
C SER A 180 -9.79 -17.33 -18.88
N GLU A 181 -9.75 -16.90 -17.62
CA GLU A 181 -10.55 -17.44 -16.53
C GLU A 181 -11.91 -16.74 -16.33
N ARG A 182 -12.14 -15.64 -17.07
CA ARG A 182 -13.28 -14.72 -16.88
C ARG A 182 -13.42 -14.25 -15.43
N ARG A 183 -12.28 -13.93 -14.81
CA ARG A 183 -12.18 -13.57 -13.39
C ARG A 183 -12.01 -12.06 -13.24
N VAL A 184 -12.91 -11.44 -12.48
CA VAL A 184 -12.76 -10.05 -12.02
C VAL A 184 -12.05 -10.08 -10.66
N SER A 185 -10.98 -9.31 -10.53
CA SER A 185 -10.23 -9.18 -9.28
C SER A 185 -11.05 -8.50 -8.17
N ASN A 186 -10.68 -8.73 -6.91
CA ASN A 186 -11.25 -7.97 -5.79
C ASN A 186 -10.58 -6.58 -5.67
N PRO A 187 -11.17 -5.60 -4.97
CA PRO A 187 -10.63 -4.25 -4.88
C PRO A 187 -9.18 -4.16 -4.39
N ILE A 188 -8.81 -4.97 -3.39
CA ILE A 188 -7.44 -4.96 -2.83
C ILE A 188 -6.45 -5.56 -3.83
N GLU A 189 -6.79 -6.69 -4.45
CA GLU A 189 -5.97 -7.32 -5.49
C GLU A 189 -5.77 -6.37 -6.66
N TYR A 190 -6.84 -5.74 -7.12
CA TYR A 190 -6.82 -4.90 -8.30
C TYR A 190 -5.83 -3.75 -8.17
N ILE A 191 -5.94 -2.97 -7.08
CA ILE A 191 -5.05 -1.83 -6.84
C ILE A 191 -3.61 -2.30 -6.65
N GLU A 192 -3.41 -3.37 -5.88
CA GLU A 192 -2.08 -3.95 -5.66
C GLU A 192 -1.42 -4.39 -6.98
N MET A 193 -2.19 -5.02 -7.87
CA MET A 193 -1.71 -5.47 -9.18
C MET A 193 -1.40 -4.29 -10.09
N ARG A 194 -2.32 -3.33 -10.25
CA ARG A 194 -2.04 -2.13 -11.06
C ARG A 194 -0.83 -1.34 -10.59
N ARG A 195 -0.49 -1.34 -9.30
CA ARG A 195 0.78 -0.73 -8.83
C ARG A 195 2.03 -1.54 -9.13
N LYS A 196 1.92 -2.86 -9.07
CA LYS A 196 3.09 -3.74 -9.25
C LYS A 196 3.46 -3.88 -10.71
N VAL A 197 2.46 -4.01 -11.56
CA VAL A 197 2.66 -4.34 -12.97
C VAL A 197 2.19 -3.23 -13.91
N GLY A 198 1.46 -2.21 -13.45
CA GLY A 198 1.03 -1.11 -14.31
C GLY A 198 2.15 -0.27 -14.92
N GLY A 199 1.82 0.47 -15.99
CA GLY A 199 2.74 1.42 -16.65
C GLY A 199 2.99 2.74 -15.91
N ALA A 200 2.26 3.06 -14.84
CA ALA A 200 2.48 4.30 -14.11
C ALA A 200 3.78 4.32 -13.27
N PRO A 201 4.20 3.26 -12.54
CA PRO A 201 5.53 3.17 -11.94
C PRO A 201 6.66 3.42 -12.93
N TRP A 202 6.53 2.90 -14.16
CA TRP A 202 7.46 3.14 -15.26
C TRP A 202 7.46 4.61 -15.69
N SER A 203 6.28 5.21 -15.84
CA SER A 203 6.15 6.65 -16.14
C SER A 203 6.79 7.52 -15.06
N ALA A 204 6.66 7.15 -13.79
CA ALA A 204 7.28 7.88 -12.69
C ALA A 204 8.82 7.87 -12.77
N ASP A 205 9.43 6.74 -13.16
CA ASP A 205 10.88 6.68 -13.35
C ASP A 205 11.33 7.48 -14.59
N LEU A 206 10.49 7.53 -15.64
CA LEU A 206 10.74 8.35 -16.82
C LEU A 206 10.62 9.86 -16.51
N VAL A 207 9.73 10.27 -15.60
CA VAL A 207 9.69 11.65 -15.10
C VAL A 207 11.03 12.04 -14.47
N GLU A 208 11.64 11.15 -13.68
CA GLU A 208 12.97 11.39 -13.09
C GLU A 208 14.04 11.67 -14.17
N HIS A 209 13.94 10.97 -15.30
CA HIS A 209 14.79 11.20 -16.48
C HIS A 209 14.50 12.58 -17.11
N ALA A 210 13.24 12.86 -17.41
CA ALA A 210 12.79 14.04 -18.15
C ALA A 210 12.98 15.37 -17.42
N VAL A 211 12.95 15.37 -16.09
CA VAL A 211 13.23 16.58 -15.29
C VAL A 211 14.71 16.72 -14.91
N PHE A 212 15.57 15.81 -15.38
CA PHE A 212 17.01 15.78 -15.08
C PHE A 212 17.35 15.76 -13.58
N ALA A 213 16.52 15.11 -12.76
CA ALA A 213 16.63 15.14 -11.31
C ALA A 213 16.64 13.73 -10.71
N GLU A 214 17.82 13.12 -10.61
CA GLU A 214 17.92 11.79 -9.99
C GLU A 214 17.66 11.85 -8.47
N ILE A 215 16.79 10.95 -8.00
CA ILE A 215 16.50 10.75 -6.58
C ILE A 215 17.68 10.04 -5.93
N PRO A 216 18.23 10.56 -4.81
CA PRO A 216 19.33 9.90 -4.13
C PRO A 216 18.97 8.47 -3.70
N ALA A 217 19.81 7.51 -4.06
CA ALA A 217 19.56 6.08 -3.84
C ALA A 217 19.24 5.75 -2.36
N ARG A 218 19.83 6.48 -1.41
CA ARG A 218 19.60 6.30 0.03
C ARG A 218 18.17 6.60 0.50
N ILE A 219 17.41 7.40 -0.25
CA ILE A 219 16.01 7.70 0.05
C ILE A 219 15.02 7.13 -0.96
N ALA A 220 15.48 6.63 -2.11
CA ALA A 220 14.59 6.15 -3.18
C ALA A 220 13.64 5.02 -2.72
N ALA A 221 14.10 4.17 -1.79
CA ALA A 221 13.31 3.08 -1.20
C ALA A 221 12.66 3.45 0.15
N SER A 222 12.72 4.73 0.56
CA SER A 222 12.05 5.19 1.77
C SER A 222 10.54 5.26 1.57
N ARG A 223 9.77 5.04 2.65
CA ARG A 223 8.30 5.07 2.61
C ARG A 223 7.76 6.33 1.90
N PRO A 224 8.17 7.57 2.22
CA PRO A 224 7.58 8.75 1.59
C PRO A 224 7.77 8.76 0.07
N MET A 225 8.93 8.32 -0.42
CA MET A 225 9.19 8.25 -1.87
C MET A 225 8.35 7.16 -2.55
N THR A 226 8.21 6.00 -1.92
CA THR A 226 7.32 4.94 -2.41
C THR A 226 5.86 5.39 -2.42
N VAL A 227 5.38 6.04 -1.36
CA VAL A 227 3.99 6.53 -1.28
C VAL A 227 3.71 7.59 -2.35
N LEU A 228 4.65 8.49 -2.65
CA LEU A 228 4.50 9.45 -3.75
C LEU A 228 4.39 8.76 -5.11
N LYS A 229 5.24 7.76 -5.37
CA LYS A 229 5.18 6.96 -6.61
C LYS A 229 3.89 6.13 -6.70
N ASP A 230 3.44 5.56 -5.59
CA ASP A 230 2.25 4.71 -5.53
C ASP A 230 0.96 5.52 -5.67
N THR A 231 0.84 6.64 -4.95
CA THR A 231 -0.32 7.55 -5.07
C THR A 231 -0.41 8.18 -6.45
N PHE A 232 0.73 8.53 -7.05
CA PHE A 232 0.81 8.90 -8.46
C PHE A 232 0.27 7.77 -9.34
N SER A 233 0.78 6.55 -9.16
CA SER A 233 0.41 5.40 -9.98
C SER A 233 -1.07 5.05 -9.89
N ASP A 234 -1.64 5.06 -8.70
CA ASP A 234 -3.08 4.89 -8.52
C ASP A 234 -3.86 6.00 -9.22
N GLY A 235 -3.41 7.25 -9.08
CA GLY A 235 -4.06 8.39 -9.69
C GLY A 235 -4.13 8.29 -11.22
N VAL A 236 -3.03 7.82 -11.82
CA VAL A 236 -2.95 7.52 -13.25
C VAL A 236 -3.95 6.42 -13.64
N HIS A 237 -3.87 5.26 -13.00
CA HIS A 237 -4.64 4.08 -13.38
C HIS A 237 -6.13 4.25 -13.14
N LEU A 238 -6.55 4.75 -11.97
CA LEU A 238 -7.96 4.94 -11.64
C LEU A 238 -8.61 5.98 -12.55
N ARG A 239 -7.85 7.00 -12.99
CA ARG A 239 -8.34 7.93 -14.00
C ARG A 239 -8.50 7.24 -15.34
N ASN A 240 -7.48 6.51 -15.78
CA ASN A 240 -7.54 5.78 -17.03
C ASN A 240 -8.79 4.88 -17.06
N ASP A 241 -9.03 4.10 -16.00
CA ASP A 241 -10.20 3.21 -15.86
C ASP A 241 -11.54 3.93 -16.06
N LEU A 242 -11.69 5.15 -15.51
CA LEU A 242 -12.91 5.96 -15.66
C LEU A 242 -13.13 6.41 -17.11
N PHE A 243 -12.05 6.70 -17.83
CA PHE A 243 -12.11 7.16 -19.22
C PHE A 243 -12.14 6.02 -20.24
N SER A 244 -11.61 4.84 -19.89
CA SER A 244 -11.47 3.70 -20.77
C SER A 244 -12.54 2.62 -20.60
N TYR A 245 -13.32 2.66 -19.51
CA TYR A 245 -14.31 1.64 -19.16
C TYR A 245 -15.18 1.17 -20.34
N GLN A 246 -15.73 2.10 -21.13
CA GLN A 246 -16.58 1.73 -22.26
C GLN A 246 -15.81 0.87 -23.28
N ARG A 247 -14.62 1.31 -23.67
CA ARG A 247 -13.77 0.62 -24.64
C ARG A 247 -13.32 -0.74 -24.10
N GLU A 248 -12.74 -0.73 -22.90
CA GLU A 248 -12.17 -1.94 -22.27
C GLU A 248 -13.23 -3.01 -22.02
N ILE A 249 -14.35 -2.63 -21.41
CA ILE A 249 -15.37 -3.61 -20.97
C ILE A 249 -16.33 -3.99 -22.09
N GLN A 250 -16.76 -3.05 -22.93
CA GLN A 250 -17.80 -3.31 -23.95
C GLN A 250 -17.24 -3.73 -25.30
N GLU A 251 -16.01 -3.32 -25.66
CA GLU A 251 -15.43 -3.56 -26.98
C GLU A 251 -14.28 -4.57 -26.92
N GLU A 252 -13.37 -4.46 -25.94
CA GLU A 252 -12.16 -5.27 -25.85
C GLU A 252 -12.37 -6.57 -25.05
N GLY A 253 -13.37 -6.61 -24.15
CA GLY A 253 -13.59 -7.73 -23.24
C GLY A 253 -12.53 -7.84 -22.13
N GLU A 254 -11.82 -6.75 -21.87
CA GLU A 254 -10.88 -6.61 -20.77
C GLU A 254 -11.64 -6.68 -19.44
N LEU A 255 -11.00 -7.21 -18.40
CA LEU A 255 -11.58 -7.34 -17.05
C LEU A 255 -10.81 -6.52 -16.02
N ALA A 256 -9.66 -5.96 -16.39
CA ALA A 256 -8.79 -5.17 -15.54
C ALA A 256 -9.23 -3.69 -15.43
N ASN A 257 -10.47 -3.41 -15.02
CA ASN A 257 -10.96 -2.03 -14.79
C ASN A 257 -11.58 -1.84 -13.39
N CYS A 258 -11.14 -0.83 -12.62
CA CYS A 258 -11.60 -0.62 -11.23
C CYS A 258 -13.11 -0.36 -11.12
N VAL A 259 -13.73 0.27 -12.11
CA VAL A 259 -15.18 0.52 -12.11
C VAL A 259 -15.92 -0.82 -12.15
N LEU A 260 -15.51 -1.75 -13.01
CA LEU A 260 -16.07 -3.11 -13.06
C LEU A 260 -15.84 -3.84 -11.72
N VAL A 261 -14.66 -3.71 -11.13
CA VAL A 261 -14.35 -4.32 -9.82
C VAL A 261 -15.31 -3.82 -8.75
N PHE A 262 -15.58 -2.53 -8.69
CA PHE A 262 -16.49 -1.93 -7.70
C PHE A 262 -17.95 -2.30 -7.98
N GLU A 263 -18.39 -2.32 -9.23
CA GLU A 263 -19.73 -2.79 -9.62
C GLU A 263 -19.98 -4.21 -9.10
N LYS A 264 -19.04 -5.13 -9.35
CA LYS A 264 -19.20 -6.54 -8.97
C LYS A 264 -19.04 -6.77 -7.48
N PHE A 265 -18.06 -6.12 -6.84
CA PHE A 265 -17.77 -6.34 -5.43
C PHE A 265 -18.84 -5.72 -4.52
N LEU A 266 -19.24 -4.47 -4.77
CA LEU A 266 -20.24 -3.77 -3.96
C LEU A 266 -21.67 -4.01 -4.44
N ASN A 267 -21.86 -4.69 -5.58
CA ASN A 267 -23.16 -4.93 -6.21
C ASN A 267 -23.94 -3.62 -6.44
N VAL A 268 -23.28 -2.66 -7.09
CA VAL A 268 -23.83 -1.34 -7.42
C VAL A 268 -23.83 -1.12 -8.94
N ASP A 269 -24.59 -0.14 -9.42
CA ASP A 269 -24.55 0.23 -10.83
C ASP A 269 -23.24 0.93 -11.23
N ALA A 270 -22.98 0.99 -12.54
CA ALA A 270 -21.78 1.57 -13.13
C ALA A 270 -21.56 3.05 -12.75
N GLN A 271 -22.63 3.84 -12.59
CA GLN A 271 -22.51 5.24 -12.22
C GLN A 271 -22.04 5.38 -10.76
N ARG A 272 -22.61 4.59 -9.83
CA ARG A 272 -22.17 4.61 -8.43
C ARG A 272 -20.74 4.07 -8.31
N ALA A 273 -20.39 3.01 -9.04
CA ALA A 273 -19.03 2.49 -9.07
C ALA A 273 -18.03 3.54 -9.59
N ALA A 274 -18.33 4.21 -10.71
CA ALA A 274 -17.47 5.27 -11.25
C ALA A 274 -17.29 6.44 -10.27
N ASN A 275 -18.34 6.83 -9.55
CA ASN A 275 -18.24 7.86 -8.51
C ASN A 275 -17.32 7.42 -7.36
N LEU A 276 -17.43 6.17 -6.90
CA LEU A 276 -16.57 5.62 -5.84
C LEU A 276 -15.11 5.50 -6.30
N VAL A 277 -14.86 5.07 -7.53
CA VAL A 277 -13.50 5.05 -8.11
C VAL A 277 -12.91 6.46 -8.15
N ASN A 278 -13.71 7.48 -8.49
CA ASN A 278 -13.28 8.87 -8.45
C ASN A 278 -13.03 9.39 -7.02
N GLU A 279 -13.77 8.91 -6.02
CA GLU A 279 -13.50 9.19 -4.61
C GLU A 279 -12.15 8.57 -4.17
N VAL A 280 -11.84 7.34 -4.60
CA VAL A 280 -10.52 6.73 -4.35
C VAL A 280 -9.44 7.56 -5.03
N LEU A 281 -9.58 7.86 -6.33
CA LEU A 281 -8.66 8.72 -7.08
C LEU A 281 -8.38 10.04 -6.36
N THR A 282 -9.44 10.73 -5.94
CA THR A 282 -9.33 11.98 -5.18
C THR A 282 -8.57 11.78 -3.88
N SER A 283 -8.84 10.70 -3.15
CA SER A 283 -8.15 10.39 -1.91
C SER A 283 -6.66 10.10 -2.12
N ARG A 284 -6.28 9.43 -3.22
CA ARG A 284 -4.87 9.17 -3.55
C ARG A 284 -4.11 10.45 -3.87
N LEU A 285 -4.73 11.40 -4.57
CA LEU A 285 -4.18 12.74 -4.79
C LEU A 285 -3.97 13.50 -3.47
N GLN A 286 -4.92 13.40 -2.54
CA GLN A 286 -4.80 14.05 -1.22
C GLN A 286 -3.70 13.39 -0.36
N GLN A 287 -3.52 12.07 -0.47
CA GLN A 287 -2.39 11.37 0.17
C GLN A 287 -1.05 11.81 -0.42
N PHE A 288 -0.96 11.97 -1.75
CA PHE A 288 0.23 12.52 -2.41
C PHE A 288 0.60 13.90 -1.84
N GLU A 289 -0.37 14.82 -1.77
CA GLU A 289 -0.17 16.14 -1.18
C GLU A 289 0.26 16.07 0.30
N ASN A 290 -0.39 15.22 1.09
CA ASN A 290 -0.07 15.07 2.51
C ASN A 290 1.37 14.57 2.69
N THR A 291 1.76 13.49 2.01
CA THR A 291 3.13 12.96 2.08
C THR A 291 4.16 13.98 1.63
N ALA A 292 3.91 14.72 0.54
CA ALA A 292 4.80 15.78 0.10
C ALA A 292 5.00 16.89 1.15
N LEU A 293 3.93 17.26 1.86
CA LEU A 293 3.95 18.37 2.83
C LEU A 293 4.42 17.98 4.23
N THR A 294 4.09 16.78 4.69
CA THR A 294 4.29 16.37 6.10
C THR A 294 5.46 15.42 6.28
N GLU A 295 5.81 14.62 5.26
CA GLU A 295 6.81 13.55 5.40
C GLU A 295 8.16 13.92 4.78
N LEU A 296 8.17 14.56 3.61
CA LEU A 296 9.43 14.94 2.94
C LEU A 296 10.34 15.85 3.78
N PRO A 297 9.84 16.88 4.50
CA PRO A 297 10.71 17.70 5.34
C PRO A 297 11.46 16.88 6.39
N SER A 298 10.78 15.92 7.04
CA SER A 298 11.41 15.03 8.02
C SER A 298 12.43 14.10 7.36
N LEU A 299 12.08 13.51 6.21
CA LEU A 299 12.97 12.64 5.44
C LEU A 299 14.27 13.34 5.04
N PHE A 300 14.18 14.63 4.65
CA PHE A 300 15.33 15.43 4.24
C PHE A 300 16.31 15.66 5.39
N GLU A 301 15.81 15.97 6.59
CA GLU A 301 16.65 16.15 7.77
C GLU A 301 17.25 14.82 8.24
N GLU A 302 16.45 13.75 8.28
CA GLU A 302 16.89 12.41 8.72
C GLU A 302 18.00 11.82 7.85
N ASN A 303 17.99 12.12 6.55
CA ASN A 303 18.96 11.60 5.59
C ASN A 303 20.01 12.66 5.18
N ALA A 304 20.04 13.79 5.91
CA ALA A 304 20.96 14.90 5.70
C ALA A 304 21.09 15.32 4.23
N LEU A 305 19.95 15.46 3.53
CA LEU A 305 19.95 15.90 2.13
C LEU A 305 20.47 17.33 2.03
N ASN A 306 21.41 17.55 1.11
CA ASN A 306 21.90 18.89 0.81
C ASN A 306 20.88 19.68 -0.04
N PRO A 307 21.03 21.01 -0.20
CA PRO A 307 20.06 21.82 -0.94
C PRO A 307 19.80 21.37 -2.39
N VAL A 308 20.81 20.85 -3.09
CA VAL A 308 20.67 20.35 -4.48
C VAL A 308 19.84 19.07 -4.50
N GLU A 309 20.13 18.13 -3.60
CA GLU A 309 19.35 16.89 -3.48
C GLU A 309 17.89 17.17 -3.11
N ARG A 310 17.65 18.12 -2.19
CA ARG A 310 16.28 18.56 -1.85
C ARG A 310 15.58 19.15 -3.08
N ALA A 311 16.26 19.98 -3.87
CA ALA A 311 15.72 20.56 -5.09
C ALA A 311 15.42 19.50 -6.16
N HIS A 312 16.24 18.45 -6.27
CA HIS A 312 15.98 17.32 -7.17
C HIS A 312 14.70 16.59 -6.78
N VAL A 313 14.54 16.23 -5.50
CA VAL A 313 13.32 15.57 -5.01
C VAL A 313 12.08 16.44 -5.26
N LEU A 314 12.14 17.74 -4.98
CA LEU A 314 11.00 18.64 -5.19
C LEU A 314 10.69 18.85 -6.69
N THR A 315 11.71 18.84 -7.55
CA THR A 315 11.52 18.90 -9.02
C THR A 315 10.88 17.63 -9.53
N TYR A 316 11.31 16.47 -9.06
CA TYR A 316 10.68 15.19 -9.35
C TYR A 316 9.20 15.17 -8.92
N VAL A 317 8.90 15.60 -7.68
CA VAL A 317 7.52 15.69 -7.18
C VAL A 317 6.67 16.62 -8.04
N ARG A 318 7.21 17.77 -8.47
CA ARG A 318 6.53 18.66 -9.42
C ARG A 318 6.30 17.97 -10.77
N GLY A 319 7.27 17.22 -11.29
CA GLY A 319 7.11 16.43 -12.51
C GLY A 319 5.97 15.42 -12.41
N LEU A 320 5.81 14.74 -11.27
CA LEU A 320 4.66 13.86 -11.03
C LEU A 320 3.33 14.64 -11.00
N GLN A 321 3.30 15.85 -10.42
CA GLN A 321 2.11 16.72 -10.41
C GLN A 321 1.74 17.20 -11.83
N ASP A 322 2.73 17.62 -12.61
CA ASP A 322 2.56 18.02 -14.01
C ASP A 322 2.04 16.84 -14.83
N TRP A 323 2.60 15.64 -14.64
CA TRP A 323 2.12 14.43 -15.29
C TRP A 323 0.67 14.13 -14.96
N GLN A 324 0.27 14.19 -13.68
CA GLN A 324 -1.13 13.96 -13.31
C GLN A 324 -2.06 14.99 -13.93
N SER A 325 -1.69 16.26 -13.98
CA SER A 325 -2.54 17.32 -14.54
C SER A 325 -2.63 17.20 -16.06
N GLY A 326 -1.48 16.98 -16.71
CA GLY A 326 -1.38 16.81 -18.14
C GLY A 326 -2.08 15.55 -18.65
N GLY A 327 -1.96 14.45 -17.91
CA GLY A 327 -2.69 13.22 -18.19
C GLY A 327 -4.21 13.44 -18.17
N HIS A 328 -4.74 14.27 -17.26
CA HIS A 328 -6.16 14.63 -17.26
C HIS A 328 -6.58 15.31 -18.57
N GLU A 329 -5.85 16.37 -18.95
CA GLU A 329 -6.16 17.16 -20.15
C GLU A 329 -6.11 16.31 -21.42
N TRP A 330 -5.15 15.39 -21.52
CA TRP A 330 -5.06 14.50 -22.66
C TRP A 330 -6.24 13.52 -22.71
N HIS A 331 -6.67 12.90 -21.60
CA HIS A 331 -7.85 12.02 -21.58
C HIS A 331 -9.14 12.77 -22.01
N MET A 332 -9.26 14.05 -21.67
CA MET A 332 -10.39 14.89 -22.05
C MET A 332 -10.43 15.24 -23.55
N ARG A 333 -9.32 15.08 -24.28
CA ARG A 333 -9.19 15.48 -25.70
C ARG A 333 -8.95 14.32 -26.64
N SER A 334 -8.29 13.27 -26.16
CA SER A 334 -7.91 12.11 -26.97
C SER A 334 -9.15 11.38 -27.49
N SER A 335 -9.09 10.95 -28.75
CA SER A 335 -10.16 10.19 -29.40
C SER A 335 -10.34 8.78 -28.82
N ARG A 336 -9.40 8.32 -27.99
CA ARG A 336 -9.34 6.97 -27.41
C ARG A 336 -10.35 6.72 -26.27
N TYR A 337 -10.99 7.76 -25.72
CA TYR A 337 -11.75 7.68 -24.46
C TYR A 337 -13.18 8.20 -24.55
N MET A 338 -14.01 7.79 -23.58
CA MET A 338 -15.41 8.22 -23.48
C MET A 338 -15.57 9.65 -22.91
N ASN A 339 -15.11 10.66 -23.65
CA ASN A 339 -15.15 12.08 -23.26
C ASN A 339 -16.27 12.91 -23.92
N LYS A 340 -17.16 12.28 -24.71
CA LYS A 340 -18.31 12.97 -25.34
C LYS A 340 -19.21 13.59 -24.27
N GLY A 341 -19.36 14.91 -24.27
CA GLY A 341 -20.13 15.68 -23.28
C GLY A 341 -19.33 16.16 -22.06
N ALA A 342 -18.05 15.79 -21.94
CA ALA A 342 -17.13 16.33 -20.94
C ALA A 342 -16.49 17.67 -21.40
N GLY A 343 -16.41 17.87 -22.72
CA GLY A 343 -16.18 19.17 -23.36
C GLY A 343 -17.52 19.83 -23.68
N GLY A 344 -17.97 20.76 -22.85
CA GLY A 344 -19.26 21.44 -22.98
C GLY A 344 -19.17 22.94 -22.73
N ALA A 345 -18.52 23.68 -23.65
CA ALA A 345 -18.94 25.01 -24.12
C ALA A 345 -17.98 25.47 -25.24
N GLY A 346 -18.36 25.28 -26.50
CA GLY A 346 -17.66 25.88 -27.63
C GLY A 346 -17.71 25.09 -28.93
N ASP A 347 -18.91 24.75 -29.42
CA ASP A 347 -19.11 24.81 -30.87
C ASP A 347 -18.98 26.30 -31.23
N THR A 348 -17.79 26.70 -31.69
CA THR A 348 -17.63 27.95 -32.43
C THR A 348 -17.55 27.64 -33.91
N ASP A 349 -18.59 27.00 -34.44
CA ASP A 349 -18.96 27.23 -35.83
C ASP A 349 -19.45 28.68 -35.93
N GLY A 350 -18.55 29.60 -36.32
CA GLY A 350 -18.94 30.93 -36.78
C GLY A 350 -18.24 32.17 -36.20
N LEU A 351 -16.97 32.13 -35.81
CA LEU A 351 -16.19 33.36 -35.60
C LEU A 351 -14.93 33.39 -36.49
N PRO A 352 -14.63 34.52 -37.17
CA PRO A 352 -13.57 34.58 -38.15
C PRO A 352 -12.19 34.53 -37.51
N LEU A 353 -11.26 33.92 -38.24
CA LEU A 353 -9.84 33.81 -37.91
C LEU A 353 -9.24 35.14 -37.42
N GLY A 354 -8.66 35.11 -36.23
CA GLY A 354 -7.72 36.11 -35.72
C GLY A 354 -8.17 36.83 -34.46
N LEU A 355 -7.38 36.69 -33.39
CA LEU A 355 -7.38 37.41 -32.10
C LEU A 355 -8.20 36.80 -30.94
N SER A 356 -7.55 35.97 -30.13
CA SER A 356 -7.61 35.97 -28.64
C SER A 356 -6.69 34.85 -28.11
N GLY A 357 -5.55 35.06 -27.45
CA GLY A 357 -5.17 36.13 -26.54
C GLY A 357 -5.48 35.72 -25.09
N LEU A 358 -4.46 35.23 -24.38
CA LEU A 358 -4.30 35.11 -22.92
C LEU A 358 -5.54 35.39 -22.02
N GLY A 359 -6.00 34.36 -21.28
CA GLY A 359 -6.48 34.56 -19.90
C GLY A 359 -7.97 34.85 -19.66
N LEU A 360 -8.91 34.10 -20.25
CA LEU A 360 -10.35 34.25 -19.90
C LEU A 360 -11.12 32.96 -19.55
N SER A 361 -10.45 31.84 -19.28
CA SER A 361 -11.14 30.61 -18.79
C SER A 361 -11.66 30.72 -17.34
N ALA A 362 -11.44 31.84 -16.65
CA ALA A 362 -11.83 32.07 -15.25
C ALA A 362 -13.22 32.73 -15.07
N VAL A 363 -14.14 32.55 -16.03
CA VAL A 363 -15.52 33.04 -15.86
C VAL A 363 -16.38 31.99 -15.16
N ARG A 364 -16.30 32.04 -13.82
CA ARG A 364 -17.28 31.59 -12.79
C ARG A 364 -18.24 30.45 -13.16
N PHE A 365 -17.86 29.23 -12.80
CA PHE A 365 -18.78 28.19 -12.34
C PHE A 365 -18.60 28.00 -10.83
N PRO A 366 -19.67 27.71 -10.05
CA PRO A 366 -19.50 27.26 -8.68
C PRO A 366 -18.96 25.83 -8.72
N PHE A 367 -17.64 25.67 -8.59
CA PHE A 367 -17.03 24.35 -8.38
C PHE A 367 -17.66 23.69 -7.15
N SER A 368 -17.95 22.38 -7.23
CA SER A 368 -18.46 21.68 -6.07
C SER A 368 -17.41 21.62 -4.96
N ALA A 369 -17.86 21.35 -3.73
CA ALA A 369 -16.96 21.08 -2.60
C ALA A 369 -16.00 19.90 -2.90
N SER A 370 -16.41 18.95 -3.74
CA SER A 370 -15.58 17.81 -4.18
C SER A 370 -14.45 18.26 -5.11
N ALA A 371 -14.76 19.05 -6.13
CA ALA A 371 -13.75 19.60 -7.06
C ALA A 371 -12.72 20.51 -6.37
N LEU A 372 -13.16 21.26 -5.35
CA LEU A 372 -12.28 22.10 -4.53
C LEU A 372 -11.53 21.30 -3.44
N GLY A 373 -11.74 19.99 -3.34
CA GLY A 373 -11.12 19.14 -2.33
C GLY A 373 -11.59 19.41 -0.90
N LEU A 374 -12.67 20.17 -0.69
CA LEU A 374 -13.21 20.48 0.63
C LEU A 374 -13.76 19.23 1.35
N ASN A 375 -14.04 18.15 0.63
CA ASN A 375 -14.36 16.86 1.26
C ASN A 375 -13.18 16.25 2.02
N ARG A 376 -11.93 16.72 1.80
CA ARG A 376 -10.74 16.26 2.54
C ARG A 376 -10.87 16.44 4.05
N PHE A 377 -11.64 17.44 4.50
CA PHE A 377 -11.81 17.71 5.93
C PHE A 377 -12.46 16.55 6.68
N LYS A 378 -13.25 15.70 6.00
CA LYS A 378 -13.91 14.53 6.62
C LYS A 378 -12.89 13.62 7.30
N SER A 379 -11.75 13.35 6.66
CA SER A 379 -10.69 12.50 7.20
C SER A 379 -9.99 13.08 8.43
N PHE A 380 -10.16 14.37 8.73
CA PHE A 380 -9.51 15.05 9.86
C PHE A 380 -10.47 15.39 11.02
N THR A 381 -11.76 15.08 10.87
CA THR A 381 -12.83 15.49 11.81
C THR A 381 -13.25 14.40 12.79
N HIS A 382 -12.55 13.27 12.81
CA HIS A 382 -12.83 12.20 13.78
C HIS A 382 -12.72 12.73 15.21
N THR A 383 -13.67 12.32 16.05
CA THR A 383 -13.65 12.62 17.49
C THR A 383 -13.20 11.37 18.23
N PRO A 384 -11.97 11.35 18.81
CA PRO A 384 -11.47 10.19 19.55
C PRO A 384 -12.38 9.83 20.73
N TYR A 385 -12.40 8.54 21.11
CA TYR A 385 -13.20 7.98 22.20
C TYR A 385 -14.71 8.09 21.98
N MET A 386 -15.15 8.12 20.72
CA MET A 386 -16.57 8.15 20.38
C MET A 386 -17.23 6.82 20.75
N PRO A 387 -18.38 6.81 21.46
CA PRO A 387 -19.13 5.59 21.70
C PRO A 387 -19.60 4.97 20.39
N VAL A 388 -19.23 3.72 20.15
CA VAL A 388 -19.67 2.96 18.97
C VAL A 388 -20.49 1.72 19.33
N GLY A 389 -20.44 1.31 20.60
CA GLY A 389 -21.16 0.13 21.08
C GLY A 389 -20.57 -1.19 20.56
N PRO A 390 -21.14 -2.34 20.99
CA PRO A 390 -20.63 -3.65 20.60
C PRO A 390 -20.89 -3.94 19.12
N VAL A 391 -19.95 -4.62 18.49
CA VAL A 391 -20.06 -5.07 17.10
C VAL A 391 -20.87 -6.36 17.03
N LYS A 392 -21.88 -6.38 16.16
CA LYS A 392 -22.54 -7.63 15.76
C LYS A 392 -21.62 -8.36 14.78
N LEU A 393 -21.08 -9.50 15.21
CA LEU A 393 -20.16 -10.28 14.39
C LEU A 393 -20.89 -10.93 13.18
N PRO A 394 -20.34 -10.79 11.96
CA PRO A 394 -20.86 -11.45 10.77
C PRO A 394 -20.48 -12.93 10.75
N LYS A 395 -20.98 -13.67 9.75
CA LYS A 395 -20.51 -15.03 9.47
C LYS A 395 -19.23 -14.97 8.66
N PHE A 396 -18.11 -15.30 9.30
CA PHE A 396 -16.81 -15.37 8.64
C PHE A 396 -16.69 -16.60 7.72
N TYR A 397 -16.20 -16.40 6.50
CA TYR A 397 -15.83 -17.49 5.60
C TYR A 397 -14.43 -18.01 5.93
N MET A 398 -14.34 -19.19 6.54
CA MET A 398 -13.09 -19.87 6.87
C MET A 398 -13.20 -21.36 6.46
N PRO A 399 -12.65 -21.75 5.30
CA PRO A 399 -12.77 -23.13 4.78
C PRO A 399 -11.79 -24.10 5.47
N TYR A 400 -10.87 -23.58 6.28
CA TYR A 400 -9.83 -24.37 6.94
C TYR A 400 -10.12 -24.61 8.42
N SER A 401 -9.38 -25.56 8.99
CA SER A 401 -9.46 -25.87 10.42
C SER A 401 -8.05 -25.91 11.03
N THR A 402 -8.01 -25.77 12.35
CA THR A 402 -6.81 -25.98 13.16
C THR A 402 -7.18 -26.75 14.43
N SER A 403 -6.20 -27.28 15.15
CA SER A 403 -6.36 -27.86 16.48
C SER A 403 -5.71 -26.97 17.53
N VAL A 404 -5.91 -27.29 18.81
CA VAL A 404 -5.20 -26.62 19.91
C VAL A 404 -4.03 -27.50 20.31
N SER A 405 -2.83 -26.95 20.40
CA SER A 405 -1.67 -27.68 20.89
C SER A 405 -1.93 -28.26 22.30
N PRO A 406 -1.55 -29.51 22.57
CA PRO A 406 -1.68 -30.11 23.92
C PRO A 406 -0.80 -29.41 24.97
N HIS A 407 0.12 -28.54 24.54
CA HIS A 407 1.06 -27.83 25.41
C HIS A 407 0.57 -26.44 25.87
N LEU A 408 -0.67 -26.04 25.52
CA LEU A 408 -1.21 -24.71 25.80
C LEU A 408 -1.09 -24.29 27.28
N ASP A 409 -1.50 -25.13 28.22
CA ASP A 409 -1.48 -24.75 29.64
C ASP A 409 -0.06 -24.56 30.18
N ALA A 410 0.90 -25.32 29.66
CA ALA A 410 2.31 -25.12 29.98
C ALA A 410 2.81 -23.78 29.40
N ALA A 411 2.44 -23.47 28.15
CA ALA A 411 2.81 -22.22 27.49
C ALA A 411 2.21 -20.98 28.15
N ARG A 412 0.96 -21.03 28.62
CA ARG A 412 0.34 -19.95 29.42
C ARG A 412 1.15 -19.64 30.68
N ARG A 413 1.48 -20.66 31.47
CA ARG A 413 2.28 -20.48 32.69
C ARG A 413 3.68 -19.97 32.38
N HIS A 414 4.34 -20.55 31.37
CA HIS A 414 5.69 -20.17 30.99
C HIS A 414 5.77 -18.72 30.50
N SER A 415 4.88 -18.34 29.57
CA SER A 415 4.89 -17.00 28.98
C SER A 415 4.51 -15.92 29.99
N LYS A 416 3.64 -16.21 30.96
CA LYS A 416 3.31 -15.28 32.06
C LYS A 416 4.49 -15.05 33.01
N GLU A 417 5.17 -16.13 33.38
CA GLU A 417 6.38 -16.05 34.20
C GLU A 417 7.48 -15.27 33.47
N TRP A 418 7.69 -15.56 32.19
CA TRP A 418 8.62 -14.83 31.35
C TRP A 418 8.26 -13.33 31.24
N ALA A 419 6.99 -12.99 31.02
CA ALA A 419 6.53 -11.60 30.95
C ALA A 419 6.83 -10.82 32.24
N ARG A 420 6.66 -11.46 33.40
CA ARG A 420 7.04 -10.88 34.70
C ARG A 420 8.54 -10.65 34.80
N GLN A 421 9.36 -11.62 34.39
CA GLN A 421 10.82 -11.49 34.40
C GLN A 421 11.32 -10.36 33.50
N MET A 422 10.63 -10.07 32.39
CA MET A 422 10.94 -8.95 31.51
C MET A 422 10.40 -7.60 32.00
N GLY A 423 9.64 -7.58 33.10
CA GLY A 423 9.02 -6.38 33.66
C GLY A 423 7.76 -5.90 32.93
N MET A 424 7.14 -6.74 32.10
CA MET A 424 5.92 -6.37 31.35
C MET A 424 4.65 -6.34 32.22
N LEU A 425 4.69 -6.98 33.39
CA LEU A 425 3.58 -6.99 34.36
C LEU A 425 3.82 -6.07 35.56
N ASP A 426 4.92 -5.30 35.53
CA ASP A 426 5.28 -4.38 36.59
C ASP A 426 4.63 -3.01 36.40
N SER A 427 4.51 -2.25 37.49
CA SER A 427 4.07 -0.86 37.40
C SER A 427 5.11 -0.02 36.68
N LEU A 428 4.67 0.94 35.87
CA LEU A 428 5.55 1.85 35.14
C LEU A 428 6.52 2.57 36.10
N PRO A 429 7.81 2.69 35.74
CA PRO A 429 8.79 3.37 36.57
C PRO A 429 8.34 4.78 36.98
N GLY A 430 8.32 5.04 38.30
CA GLY A 430 7.90 6.34 38.85
C GLY A 430 6.38 6.55 38.94
N LEU A 431 5.56 5.58 38.51
CA LEU A 431 4.09 5.64 38.56
C LEU A 431 3.51 4.38 39.24
N PRO A 432 3.56 4.30 40.60
CA PRO A 432 3.02 3.15 41.33
C PRO A 432 1.55 2.90 40.98
N GLY A 433 1.22 1.64 40.65
CA GLY A 433 -0.15 1.22 40.33
C GLY A 433 -0.64 1.57 38.92
N VAL A 434 0.23 2.11 38.06
CA VAL A 434 -0.05 2.32 36.63
C VAL A 434 0.67 1.22 35.84
N TYR A 435 -0.06 0.49 35.01
CA TYR A 435 0.43 -0.65 34.25
C TYR A 435 0.10 -0.47 32.77
N ILE A 436 0.98 -0.96 31.90
CA ILE A 436 0.59 -1.23 30.51
C ILE A 436 -0.26 -2.50 30.49
N TRP A 437 0.29 -3.58 31.05
CA TRP A 437 -0.37 -4.84 31.35
C TRP A 437 -0.23 -5.17 32.84
N ASP A 438 -1.30 -5.67 33.44
CA ASP A 438 -1.28 -6.36 34.73
C ASP A 438 -1.60 -7.85 34.53
N ASP A 439 -1.61 -8.63 35.61
CA ASP A 439 -1.91 -10.06 35.56
C ASP A 439 -3.26 -10.37 34.89
N HIS A 440 -4.27 -9.51 35.12
CA HIS A 440 -5.61 -9.67 34.55
C HIS A 440 -5.60 -9.40 33.05
N LYS A 441 -5.02 -8.28 32.60
CA LYS A 441 -4.91 -7.91 31.17
C LYS A 441 -4.11 -8.96 30.39
N PHE A 442 -3.08 -9.55 31.01
CA PHE A 442 -2.35 -10.68 30.42
C PHE A 442 -3.25 -11.90 30.22
N ASP A 443 -4.00 -12.29 31.25
CA ASP A 443 -4.84 -13.49 31.23
C ASP A 443 -6.00 -13.37 30.24
N VAL A 444 -6.66 -12.20 30.16
CA VAL A 444 -7.77 -11.98 29.21
C VAL A 444 -7.31 -11.85 27.75
N ALA A 445 -6.04 -11.47 27.53
CA ALA A 445 -5.43 -11.46 26.20
C ALA A 445 -5.12 -12.87 25.69
N ASP A 446 -4.73 -13.78 26.59
CA ASP A 446 -4.44 -15.20 26.34
C ASP A 446 -3.71 -15.44 25.00
N VAL A 447 -2.63 -14.69 24.76
CA VAL A 447 -1.89 -14.78 23.49
C VAL A 447 -1.18 -16.14 23.32
N ALA A 448 -1.00 -16.90 24.41
CA ALA A 448 -0.55 -18.28 24.35
C ALA A 448 -1.56 -19.20 23.64
N LEU A 449 -2.87 -18.93 23.76
CA LEU A 449 -3.90 -19.61 22.97
C LEU A 449 -3.74 -19.34 21.47
N CYS A 450 -3.42 -18.09 21.09
CA CYS A 450 -3.11 -17.76 19.70
C CYS A 450 -1.94 -18.63 19.20
N GLY A 451 -0.83 -18.67 19.96
CA GLY A 451 0.33 -19.52 19.66
C GLY A 451 -0.05 -21.00 19.48
N ALA A 452 -0.89 -21.54 20.38
CA ALA A 452 -1.32 -22.93 20.35
C ALA A 452 -2.25 -23.27 19.18
N LEU A 453 -2.94 -22.27 18.62
CA LEU A 453 -3.85 -22.42 17.48
C LEU A 453 -3.12 -22.24 16.13
N ILE A 454 -2.13 -21.34 16.05
CA ILE A 454 -1.37 -21.10 14.81
C ILE A 454 -0.22 -22.10 14.64
N HIS A 455 0.25 -22.71 15.74
CA HIS A 455 1.34 -23.69 15.74
C HIS A 455 0.96 -24.94 16.56
N PRO A 456 -0.09 -25.68 16.18
CA PRO A 456 -0.65 -26.77 16.99
C PRO A 456 0.30 -27.96 17.16
N GLU A 457 1.18 -28.20 16.19
CA GLU A 457 2.13 -29.31 16.15
C GLU A 457 3.49 -28.97 16.78
N ALA A 458 3.64 -27.76 17.35
CA ALA A 458 4.86 -27.34 18.02
C ALA A 458 5.21 -28.27 19.18
N SER A 459 6.52 -28.51 19.38
CA SER A 459 7.00 -29.05 20.65
C SER A 459 6.69 -28.05 21.78
N ALA A 460 6.72 -28.52 23.04
CA ALA A 460 6.51 -27.64 24.20
C ALA A 460 7.47 -26.44 24.21
N GLU A 461 8.74 -26.65 23.87
CA GLU A 461 9.76 -25.60 23.80
C GLU A 461 9.48 -24.59 22.68
N GLN A 462 9.10 -25.09 21.49
CA GLN A 462 8.74 -24.24 20.36
C GLN A 462 7.50 -23.40 20.69
N LEU A 463 6.48 -24.00 21.30
CA LEU A 463 5.26 -23.28 21.68
C LEU A 463 5.53 -22.23 22.74
N ASN A 464 6.37 -22.53 23.74
CA ASN A 464 6.80 -21.56 24.74
C ASN A 464 7.47 -20.34 24.08
N LEU A 465 8.39 -20.59 23.14
CA LEU A 465 9.06 -19.51 22.41
C LEU A 465 8.07 -18.70 21.54
N THR A 466 7.16 -19.37 20.82
CA THR A 466 6.09 -18.72 20.05
C THR A 466 5.21 -17.85 20.95
N ALA A 467 4.79 -18.36 22.11
CA ALA A 467 3.97 -17.62 23.06
C ALA A 467 4.70 -16.38 23.59
N CYS A 468 5.98 -16.48 23.92
CA CYS A 468 6.75 -15.31 24.39
C CYS A 468 6.94 -14.26 23.29
N TRP A 469 7.15 -14.64 22.02
CA TRP A 469 7.17 -13.69 20.90
C TRP A 469 5.82 -12.98 20.71
N LEU A 470 4.70 -13.71 20.84
CA LEU A 470 3.36 -13.12 20.75
C LEU A 470 3.05 -12.19 21.94
N VAL A 471 3.48 -12.54 23.15
CA VAL A 471 3.41 -11.64 24.32
C VAL A 471 4.20 -10.37 24.03
N TRP A 472 5.46 -10.50 23.59
CA TRP A 472 6.31 -9.34 23.30
C TRP A 472 5.69 -8.43 22.25
N GLY A 473 5.25 -8.98 21.12
CA GLY A 473 4.65 -8.20 20.03
C GLY A 473 3.40 -7.45 20.50
N THR A 474 2.48 -8.14 21.17
CA THR A 474 1.22 -7.53 21.64
C THR A 474 1.45 -6.52 22.77
N TYR A 475 2.42 -6.77 23.65
CA TYR A 475 2.78 -5.82 24.71
C TYR A 475 3.45 -4.57 24.12
N ALA A 476 4.37 -4.74 23.17
CA ALA A 476 5.07 -3.62 22.53
C ALA A 476 4.11 -2.73 21.73
N ASP A 477 3.12 -3.35 21.08
CA ASP A 477 2.02 -2.68 20.38
C ASP A 477 1.13 -1.85 21.33
N ASP A 478 0.83 -2.34 22.53
CA ASP A 478 0.12 -1.56 23.56
C ASP A 478 1.03 -0.48 24.22
N TYR A 479 2.33 -0.77 24.38
CA TYR A 479 3.32 0.10 25.03
C TYR A 479 3.57 1.37 24.20
N PHE A 480 3.74 1.21 22.89
CA PHE A 480 4.12 2.30 22.00
C PHE A 480 3.13 3.50 22.00
N PRO A 481 1.82 3.32 21.73
CA PRO A 481 0.86 4.42 21.74
C PRO A 481 0.64 4.99 23.15
N ALA A 482 0.82 4.19 24.22
CA ALA A 482 0.70 4.68 25.59
C ALA A 482 1.75 5.75 25.94
N PHE A 483 2.97 5.65 25.40
CA PHE A 483 4.05 6.60 25.65
C PHE A 483 4.13 7.73 24.61
N TYR A 484 3.90 7.42 23.33
CA TYR A 484 4.13 8.37 22.23
C TYR A 484 2.84 8.96 21.64
N GLY A 485 1.72 8.23 21.72
CA GLY A 485 0.44 8.67 21.16
C GLY A 485 -0.14 9.90 21.87
N TYR A 486 -0.25 9.83 23.20
CA TYR A 486 -0.80 10.95 23.99
C TYR A 486 0.07 12.21 23.94
N THR A 487 1.40 12.03 23.99
CA THR A 487 2.38 13.13 23.96
C THR A 487 2.60 13.70 22.56
N ARG A 488 2.19 12.96 21.52
CA ARG A 488 2.45 13.27 20.10
C ARG A 488 3.95 13.40 19.81
N ASP A 489 4.76 12.61 20.51
CA ASP A 489 6.22 12.68 20.45
C ASP A 489 6.79 11.78 19.35
N MET A 490 6.73 12.27 18.11
CA MET A 490 7.30 11.58 16.94
C MET A 490 8.83 11.43 17.05
N ALA A 491 9.53 12.37 17.68
CA ALA A 491 10.99 12.31 17.81
C ALA A 491 11.42 11.20 18.78
N GLY A 492 10.79 11.15 19.96
CA GLY A 492 10.99 10.07 20.93
C GLY A 492 10.62 8.70 20.36
N ALA A 493 9.50 8.62 19.62
CA ALA A 493 9.08 7.39 18.96
C ALA A 493 10.12 6.87 17.95
N LYS A 494 10.70 7.77 17.13
CA LYS A 494 11.77 7.42 16.17
C LYS A 494 13.04 6.94 16.87
N LEU A 495 13.44 7.62 17.95
CA LEU A 495 14.59 7.20 18.75
C LEU A 495 14.38 5.82 19.38
N PHE A 496 13.20 5.57 19.94
CA PHE A 496 12.82 4.28 20.49
C PHE A 496 12.87 3.18 19.44
N ASN A 497 12.23 3.41 18.28
CA ASN A 497 12.24 2.47 17.17
C ASN A 497 13.67 2.14 16.70
N ALA A 498 14.50 3.16 16.46
CA ALA A 498 15.88 2.98 16.04
C ALA A 498 16.69 2.14 17.05
N ARG A 499 16.42 2.31 18.35
CA ARG A 499 17.10 1.57 19.42
C ARG A 499 16.75 0.09 19.45
N LEU A 500 15.55 -0.32 19.01
CA LEU A 500 15.15 -1.73 18.98
C LEU A 500 16.11 -2.59 18.14
N SER A 501 16.67 -2.03 17.06
CA SER A 501 17.65 -2.74 16.23
C SER A 501 18.94 -3.11 16.97
N ALA A 502 19.32 -2.35 18.01
CA ALA A 502 20.50 -2.65 18.82
C ALA A 502 20.35 -3.94 19.65
N PHE A 503 19.12 -4.43 19.85
CA PHE A 503 18.81 -5.66 20.58
C PHE A 503 18.63 -6.87 19.67
N MET A 504 18.88 -6.72 18.36
CA MET A 504 18.90 -7.81 17.38
C MET A 504 20.26 -8.01 16.67
N PRO A 505 21.40 -8.02 17.40
CA PRO A 505 22.74 -8.13 16.80
C PRO A 505 23.01 -9.51 16.18
N ASP A 506 23.99 -9.60 15.28
CA ASP A 506 24.47 -10.90 14.77
C ASP A 506 25.34 -11.65 15.80
N GLY A 507 25.89 -10.94 16.79
CA GLY A 507 26.68 -11.47 17.91
C GLY A 507 26.05 -11.19 19.29
N PRO A 508 26.84 -11.20 20.38
CA PRO A 508 26.32 -10.88 21.71
C PRO A 508 25.74 -9.47 21.80
N CYS A 509 24.60 -9.32 22.47
CA CYS A 509 24.01 -8.02 22.75
C CYS A 509 24.82 -7.27 23.82
N THR A 510 25.36 -6.12 23.43
CA THR A 510 26.08 -5.20 24.35
C THR A 510 25.22 -3.99 24.76
N ALA A 511 24.08 -3.78 24.10
CA ALA A 511 23.14 -2.74 24.46
C ALA A 511 22.47 -3.06 25.80
N VAL A 512 22.35 -2.05 26.66
CA VAL A 512 21.66 -2.18 27.95
C VAL A 512 20.17 -1.82 27.75
N PRO A 513 19.24 -2.77 27.98
CA PRO A 513 17.81 -2.51 27.91
C PRO A 513 17.38 -1.58 29.05
N THR A 514 16.47 -0.64 28.76
CA THR A 514 15.98 0.35 29.75
C THR A 514 14.48 0.26 29.99
N ASN A 515 13.76 -0.55 29.21
CA ASN A 515 12.33 -0.76 29.32
C ASN A 515 11.95 -2.22 29.02
N PRO A 516 10.73 -2.68 29.36
CA PRO A 516 10.33 -4.07 29.17
C PRO A 516 10.33 -4.57 27.72
N VAL A 517 10.05 -3.68 26.75
CA VAL A 517 10.08 -4.03 25.32
C VAL A 517 11.49 -4.42 24.89
N GLU A 518 12.50 -3.64 25.29
CA GLU A 518 13.89 -3.93 24.98
C GLU A 518 14.43 -5.15 25.72
N HIS A 519 14.08 -5.33 27.00
CA HIS A 519 14.45 -6.54 27.76
C HIS A 519 13.92 -7.79 27.08
N GLY A 520 12.63 -7.79 26.73
CA GLY A 520 12.00 -8.91 26.05
C GLY A 520 12.61 -9.19 24.68
N LEU A 521 12.91 -8.14 23.89
CA LEU A 521 13.51 -8.30 22.56
C LEU A 521 14.93 -8.89 22.65
N ALA A 522 15.75 -8.39 23.57
CA ALA A 522 17.12 -8.88 23.76
C ALA A 522 17.15 -10.38 24.12
N ASP A 523 16.29 -10.78 25.05
CA ASP A 523 16.16 -12.18 25.48
C ASP A 523 15.60 -13.08 24.38
N LEU A 524 14.50 -12.66 23.73
CA LEU A 524 13.89 -13.42 22.65
C LEU A 524 14.83 -13.60 21.46
N TRP A 525 15.53 -12.53 21.08
CA TRP A 525 16.51 -12.59 19.99
C TRP A 525 17.63 -13.57 20.31
N ALA A 526 18.19 -13.53 21.52
CA ALA A 526 19.24 -14.46 21.95
C ALA A 526 18.80 -15.92 21.88
N ARG A 527 17.56 -16.23 22.28
CA ARG A 527 16.99 -17.60 22.25
C ARG A 527 16.60 -18.06 20.84
N THR A 528 16.34 -17.13 19.93
CA THR A 528 15.77 -17.43 18.60
C THR A 528 16.81 -17.40 17.47
N ALA A 529 17.72 -16.43 17.48
CA ALA A 529 18.59 -16.14 16.35
C ALA A 529 19.77 -17.12 16.22
N GLY A 530 20.26 -17.69 17.33
CA GLY A 530 21.42 -18.58 17.35
C GLY A 530 21.29 -19.79 16.40
N PRO A 531 20.19 -20.56 16.45
CA PRO A 531 19.96 -21.70 15.56
C PRO A 531 19.65 -21.36 14.10
N MET A 532 19.36 -20.09 13.77
CA MET A 532 19.01 -19.67 12.41
C MET A 532 20.23 -19.58 11.50
N THR A 533 20.03 -19.88 10.22
CA THR A 533 20.97 -19.48 9.16
C THR A 533 21.05 -17.95 9.09
N ASP A 534 22.15 -17.41 8.58
CA ASP A 534 22.31 -15.95 8.45
C ASP A 534 21.18 -15.33 7.62
N ASN A 535 20.68 -16.06 6.61
CA ASN A 535 19.57 -15.60 5.79
C ASN A 535 18.25 -15.54 6.57
N ALA A 536 17.88 -16.64 7.22
CA ALA A 536 16.67 -16.69 8.06
C ALA A 536 16.71 -15.63 9.17
N ARG A 537 17.89 -15.42 9.78
CA ARG A 537 18.11 -14.38 10.78
C ARG A 537 17.88 -12.97 10.23
N ARG A 538 18.43 -12.66 9.04
CA ARG A 538 18.20 -11.36 8.38
C ARG A 538 16.73 -11.13 8.05
N LEU A 539 16.04 -12.12 7.50
CA LEU A 539 14.61 -12.03 7.17
C LEU A 539 13.76 -11.84 8.42
N PHE A 540 14.07 -12.56 9.50
CA PHE A 540 13.35 -12.44 10.77
C PHE A 540 13.57 -11.07 11.42
N ARG A 541 14.81 -10.56 11.43
CA ARG A 541 15.13 -9.18 11.85
C ARG A 541 14.33 -8.17 11.03
N LYS A 542 14.29 -8.33 9.71
CA LYS A 542 13.57 -7.43 8.80
C LYS A 542 12.07 -7.40 9.11
N ALA A 543 11.44 -8.55 9.38
CA ALA A 543 10.03 -8.61 9.77
C ALA A 543 9.74 -7.80 11.05
N ILE A 544 10.62 -7.87 12.06
CA ILE A 544 10.49 -7.08 13.29
C ILE A 544 10.71 -5.59 13.03
N GLN A 545 11.72 -5.25 12.21
CA GLN A 545 11.99 -3.86 11.83
C GLN A 545 10.83 -3.24 11.05
N ASP A 546 10.23 -3.98 10.11
CA ASP A 546 9.10 -3.50 9.33
C ASP A 546 7.86 -3.26 10.20
N MET A 547 7.55 -4.19 11.10
CA MET A 547 6.45 -4.04 12.06
C MET A 547 6.68 -2.82 12.95
N THR A 548 7.82 -2.74 13.63
CA THR A 548 8.10 -1.64 14.56
C THR A 548 8.16 -0.29 13.85
N ALA A 549 8.71 -0.22 12.64
CA ALA A 549 8.77 1.02 11.86
C ALA A 549 7.38 1.48 11.41
N SER A 550 6.44 0.55 11.21
CA SER A 550 5.07 0.87 10.83
C SER A 550 4.27 1.54 11.97
N TRP A 551 4.63 1.36 13.24
CA TRP A 551 4.00 2.11 14.34
C TRP A 551 4.20 3.63 14.24
N LEU A 552 5.30 4.08 13.61
CA LEU A 552 5.53 5.50 13.33
C LEU A 552 4.50 6.06 12.33
N TRP A 553 4.00 5.22 11.43
CA TRP A 553 2.95 5.59 10.48
C TRP A 553 1.61 5.76 11.19
N GLU A 554 1.23 4.84 12.07
CA GLU A 554 0.02 4.96 12.90
C GLU A 554 0.06 6.20 13.78
N LEU A 555 1.22 6.46 14.40
CA LEU A 555 1.43 7.67 15.19
C LEU A 555 1.32 8.94 14.34
N ALA A 556 1.83 8.95 13.10
CA ALA A 556 1.67 10.10 12.20
C ALA A 556 0.19 10.39 11.92
N ASN A 557 -0.63 9.36 11.73
CA ASN A 557 -2.07 9.49 11.56
C ASN A 557 -2.73 10.06 12.83
N GLN A 558 -2.39 9.54 14.01
CA GLN A 558 -2.89 10.04 15.29
C GLN A 558 -2.52 11.52 15.54
N ILE A 559 -1.26 11.89 15.29
CA ILE A 559 -0.77 13.27 15.46
C ILE A 559 -1.55 14.24 14.58
N GLN A 560 -1.82 13.83 13.34
CA GLN A 560 -2.58 14.62 12.37
C GLN A 560 -4.10 14.55 12.57
N ASN A 561 -4.59 13.67 13.46
CA ASN A 561 -6.00 13.28 13.57
C ASN A 561 -6.58 12.83 12.22
N ARG A 562 -5.79 12.11 11.43
CA ARG A 562 -6.08 11.72 10.06
C ARG A 562 -6.50 10.26 10.01
N ILE A 563 -7.71 10.00 9.56
CA ILE A 563 -8.12 8.66 9.14
C ILE A 563 -7.42 8.37 7.81
N PRO A 564 -6.62 7.29 7.70
CA PRO A 564 -5.98 6.93 6.44
C PRO A 564 -7.02 6.56 5.38
N ASP A 565 -6.69 6.78 4.10
CA ASP A 565 -7.55 6.30 3.02
C ASP A 565 -7.53 4.76 2.93
N PRO A 566 -8.54 4.12 2.31
CA PRO A 566 -8.63 2.67 2.27
C PRO A 566 -7.39 1.97 1.72
N VAL A 567 -6.67 2.60 0.79
CA VAL A 567 -5.51 1.98 0.16
C VAL A 567 -4.26 2.14 1.02
N ASP A 568 -3.99 3.36 1.52
CA ASP A 568 -2.92 3.61 2.52
C ASP A 568 -3.12 2.71 3.75
N TYR A 569 -4.37 2.54 4.18
CA TYR A 569 -4.73 1.71 5.34
C TYR A 569 -4.35 0.24 5.16
N VAL A 570 -4.77 -0.42 4.07
CA VAL A 570 -4.50 -1.85 3.87
C VAL A 570 -2.99 -2.14 3.84
N GLU A 571 -2.21 -1.27 3.20
CA GLU A 571 -0.75 -1.42 3.12
C GLU A 571 -0.05 -1.22 4.46
N MET A 572 -0.48 -0.20 5.21
CA MET A 572 -0.06 0.00 6.59
C MET A 572 -0.38 -1.24 7.41
N ARG A 573 -1.63 -1.72 7.32
CA ARG A 573 -2.17 -2.72 8.21
C ARG A 573 -1.44 -4.06 8.12
N ARG A 574 -1.04 -4.46 6.91
CA ARG A 574 -0.17 -5.64 6.67
C ARG A 574 1.11 -5.62 7.50
N LYS A 575 1.69 -4.43 7.72
CA LYS A 575 2.93 -4.25 8.50
C LYS A 575 2.64 -4.09 9.99
N THR A 576 1.68 -3.25 10.37
CA THR A 576 1.38 -2.92 11.77
C THR A 576 0.82 -4.10 12.55
N PHE A 577 0.08 -5.00 11.89
CA PHE A 577 -0.44 -6.21 12.54
C PHE A 577 0.67 -7.20 12.93
N GLY A 578 1.88 -7.06 12.37
CA GLY A 578 2.97 -8.00 12.59
C GLY A 578 2.76 -9.35 11.90
N SER A 579 2.03 -9.39 10.78
CA SER A 579 1.78 -10.60 10.00
C SER A 579 3.09 -11.32 9.65
N ASP A 580 4.09 -10.60 9.15
CA ASP A 580 5.37 -11.21 8.76
C ASP A 580 6.10 -11.85 9.95
N LEU A 581 6.06 -11.20 11.12
CA LEU A 581 6.62 -11.75 12.35
C LEU A 581 5.87 -13.04 12.74
N THR A 582 4.54 -12.97 12.85
CA THR A 582 3.73 -14.10 13.35
C THR A 582 3.66 -15.28 12.39
N MET A 583 3.62 -15.04 11.07
CA MET A 583 3.78 -16.08 10.05
C MET A 583 5.17 -16.74 10.17
N SER A 584 6.22 -15.96 10.46
CA SER A 584 7.59 -16.46 10.65
C SER A 584 7.77 -17.32 11.90
N LEU A 585 6.95 -17.15 12.95
CA LEU A 585 7.05 -17.96 14.17
C LEU A 585 6.83 -19.46 13.90
N SER A 586 5.97 -19.79 12.93
CA SER A 586 5.77 -21.17 12.46
C SER A 586 6.93 -21.72 11.59
N ARG A 587 7.82 -20.82 11.14
CA ARG A 587 8.99 -21.09 10.27
C ARG A 587 10.31 -21.21 11.03
N LEU A 588 10.40 -20.74 12.28
CA LEU A 588 11.66 -20.69 13.05
C LEU A 588 12.43 -22.03 13.11
N ALA A 589 11.71 -23.15 13.00
CA ALA A 589 12.28 -24.49 13.08
C ALA A 589 12.64 -25.13 11.72
N HIS A 590 12.46 -24.44 10.58
CA HIS A 590 12.54 -25.05 9.24
C HIS A 590 13.52 -24.26 8.35
N GLY A 591 14.61 -24.92 7.94
CA GLY A 591 15.68 -24.33 7.13
C GLY A 591 15.29 -23.94 5.70
N ASP A 592 16.24 -23.30 5.01
CA ASP A 592 16.18 -22.65 3.68
C ASP A 592 15.91 -23.62 2.49
N ALA A 593 14.83 -24.40 2.55
CA ALA A 593 14.54 -25.42 1.52
C ALA A 593 13.68 -24.91 0.34
N ILE A 594 13.08 -23.72 0.46
CA ILE A 594 12.40 -23.06 -0.66
C ILE A 594 13.37 -21.97 -1.16
N PRO A 595 13.76 -21.95 -2.45
CA PRO A 595 14.63 -20.90 -3.00
C PRO A 595 14.04 -19.51 -2.73
N GLN A 596 14.88 -18.55 -2.38
CA GLN A 596 14.40 -17.22 -1.96
C GLN A 596 13.65 -16.50 -3.09
N GLU A 597 14.08 -16.73 -4.32
CA GLU A 597 13.49 -16.18 -5.53
C GLU A 597 11.99 -16.53 -5.63
N ILE A 598 11.59 -17.68 -5.10
CA ILE A 598 10.19 -18.12 -5.08
C ILE A 598 9.33 -17.21 -4.20
N PHE A 599 9.83 -16.75 -3.05
CA PHE A 599 9.12 -15.78 -2.20
C PHE A 599 9.03 -14.38 -2.81
N HIS A 600 9.86 -14.09 -3.82
CA HIS A 600 9.77 -12.84 -4.57
C HIS A 600 8.81 -12.92 -5.76
N THR A 601 8.34 -14.12 -6.11
CA THR A 601 7.35 -14.30 -7.18
C THR A 601 5.98 -13.75 -6.79
N ARG A 602 5.24 -13.30 -7.80
CA ARG A 602 3.89 -12.76 -7.62
C ARG A 602 2.94 -13.73 -6.90
N PRO A 603 2.83 -15.03 -7.29
CA PRO A 603 1.87 -15.93 -6.64
C PRO A 603 2.13 -16.07 -5.13
N VAL A 604 3.40 -16.23 -4.72
CA VAL A 604 3.72 -16.41 -3.30
C VAL A 604 3.50 -15.12 -2.50
N ARG A 605 3.87 -13.96 -3.05
CA ARG A 605 3.56 -12.66 -2.41
C ARG A 605 2.06 -12.41 -2.31
N GLY A 606 1.30 -12.71 -3.36
CA GLY A 606 -0.16 -12.57 -3.37
C GLY A 606 -0.83 -13.48 -2.33
N LEU A 607 -0.28 -14.69 -2.14
CA LEU A 607 -0.71 -15.64 -1.13
C LEU A 607 -0.44 -15.13 0.29
N GLU A 608 0.78 -14.65 0.58
CA GLU A 608 1.13 -14.07 1.89
C GLU A 608 0.30 -12.81 2.19
N ASN A 609 0.13 -11.92 1.20
CA ASN A 609 -0.68 -10.72 1.36
C ASN A 609 -2.15 -11.04 1.59
N SER A 610 -2.72 -12.01 0.88
CA SER A 610 -4.11 -12.45 1.09
C SER A 610 -4.32 -13.01 2.50
N ALA A 611 -3.35 -13.78 3.01
CA ALA A 611 -3.39 -14.29 4.37
C ALA A 611 -3.30 -13.15 5.40
N ALA A 612 -2.32 -12.26 5.25
CA ALA A 612 -2.14 -11.10 6.10
C ALA A 612 -3.43 -10.24 6.14
N ASP A 613 -3.99 -9.89 4.98
CA ASP A 613 -5.21 -9.09 4.90
C ASP A 613 -6.38 -9.75 5.65
N TYR A 614 -6.56 -11.07 5.52
CA TYR A 614 -7.61 -11.79 6.25
C TYR A 614 -7.45 -11.66 7.77
N ALA A 615 -6.23 -11.86 8.27
CA ALA A 615 -5.93 -11.81 9.71
C ALA A 615 -6.05 -10.38 10.26
N CYS A 616 -5.54 -9.39 9.54
CA CYS A 616 -5.64 -7.98 9.89
C CYS A 616 -7.10 -7.51 9.99
N LEU A 617 -7.91 -7.78 8.96
CA LEU A 617 -9.32 -7.38 8.90
C LEU A 617 -10.16 -8.16 9.93
N THR A 618 -9.76 -9.40 10.26
CA THR A 618 -10.33 -10.10 11.41
C THR A 618 -10.13 -9.26 12.67
N ASN A 619 -8.90 -8.83 12.95
CA ASN A 619 -8.65 -8.01 14.13
C ASN A 619 -9.50 -6.74 14.10
N ASP A 620 -9.54 -6.01 12.98
CA ASP A 620 -10.27 -4.75 12.86
C ASP A 620 -11.76 -4.88 13.23
N ILE A 621 -12.43 -5.99 12.83
CA ILE A 621 -13.84 -6.24 13.20
C ILE A 621 -13.97 -6.49 14.71
N PHE A 622 -13.11 -7.32 15.29
CA PHE A 622 -13.20 -7.68 16.71
C PHE A 622 -12.75 -6.52 17.62
N SER A 623 -11.75 -5.74 17.20
CA SER A 623 -11.17 -4.66 17.97
C SER A 623 -11.87 -3.32 17.77
N TYR A 624 -12.76 -3.15 16.79
CA TYR A 624 -13.41 -1.86 16.49
C TYR A 624 -13.98 -1.14 17.72
N GLN A 625 -14.73 -1.83 18.59
CA GLN A 625 -15.25 -1.17 19.80
C GLN A 625 -14.12 -0.74 20.73
N LYS A 626 -13.17 -1.65 21.01
CA LYS A 626 -12.00 -1.39 21.87
C LYS A 626 -11.23 -0.17 21.36
N GLU A 627 -10.85 -0.19 20.09
CA GLU A 627 -9.99 0.80 19.46
C GLU A 627 -10.67 2.16 19.39
N ILE A 628 -11.91 2.23 18.88
CA ILE A 628 -12.57 3.52 18.63
C ILE A 628 -13.11 4.15 19.93
N GLU A 629 -13.78 3.37 20.78
CA GLU A 629 -14.45 3.90 21.97
C GLU A 629 -13.52 4.02 23.19
N TYR A 630 -12.62 3.07 23.40
CA TYR A 630 -11.82 2.99 24.63
C TYR A 630 -10.39 3.49 24.46
N GLU A 631 -9.81 3.35 23.27
CA GLU A 631 -8.42 3.74 22.99
C GLU A 631 -8.34 5.07 22.23
N GLY A 632 -9.39 5.42 21.48
CA GLY A 632 -9.45 6.64 20.67
C GLY A 632 -8.62 6.52 19.38
N GLU A 633 -8.43 5.30 18.91
CA GLU A 633 -7.65 4.97 17.74
C GLU A 633 -8.36 5.37 16.43
N LEU A 634 -7.56 5.60 15.39
CA LEU A 634 -8.03 5.98 14.05
C LEU A 634 -7.75 4.91 13.00
N ASN A 635 -6.87 3.96 13.30
CA ASN A 635 -6.31 3.01 12.35
C ASN A 635 -7.09 1.68 12.35
N ASN A 636 -8.38 1.74 12.04
CA ASN A 636 -9.26 0.57 12.01
C ASN A 636 -10.03 0.45 10.68
N GLY A 637 -10.03 -0.72 10.04
CA GLY A 637 -10.63 -0.94 8.73
C GLY A 637 -12.13 -0.68 8.69
N VAL A 638 -12.86 -0.98 9.76
CA VAL A 638 -14.30 -0.67 9.87
C VAL A 638 -14.51 0.84 9.89
N LEU A 639 -13.70 1.60 10.65
CA LEU A 639 -13.79 3.07 10.66
C LEU A 639 -13.44 3.66 9.29
N VAL A 640 -12.39 3.15 8.63
CA VAL A 640 -11.96 3.61 7.31
C VAL A 640 -13.07 3.39 6.28
N VAL A 641 -13.65 2.19 6.22
CA VAL A 641 -14.77 1.87 5.31
C VAL A 641 -16.01 2.70 5.65
N GLN A 642 -16.36 2.83 6.93
CA GLN A 642 -17.50 3.64 7.40
C GLN A 642 -17.40 5.07 6.89
N ARG A 643 -16.21 5.67 7.01
CA ARG A 643 -15.98 7.08 6.67
C ARG A 643 -15.84 7.30 5.17
N PHE A 644 -15.19 6.37 4.47
CA PHE A 644 -15.00 6.48 3.03
C PHE A 644 -16.31 6.29 2.27
N LEU A 645 -17.12 5.28 2.61
CA LEU A 645 -18.38 4.99 1.93
C LEU A 645 -19.59 5.77 2.48
N GLU A 646 -19.41 6.49 3.60
CA GLU A 646 -20.45 7.24 4.31
C GLU A 646 -21.65 6.36 4.72
N ILE A 647 -21.34 5.24 5.37
CA ILE A 647 -22.32 4.22 5.79
C ILE A 647 -22.29 4.02 7.30
N GLU A 648 -23.29 3.31 7.81
CA GLU A 648 -23.38 2.99 9.24
C GLU A 648 -22.41 1.86 9.64
N PRO A 649 -21.92 1.82 10.90
CA PRO A 649 -20.94 0.82 11.34
C PRO A 649 -21.32 -0.64 11.03
N PRO A 650 -22.58 -1.11 11.18
CA PRO A 650 -22.93 -2.48 10.83
C PRO A 650 -22.73 -2.80 9.35
N GLN A 651 -22.97 -1.84 8.45
CA GLN A 651 -22.74 -2.02 7.01
C GLN A 651 -21.24 -2.05 6.70
N ALA A 652 -20.46 -1.20 7.37
CA ALA A 652 -19.00 -1.21 7.23
C ALA A 652 -18.39 -2.55 7.68
N VAL A 653 -18.89 -3.14 8.77
CA VAL A 653 -18.48 -4.47 9.24
C VAL A 653 -18.75 -5.56 8.19
N GLU A 654 -19.93 -5.54 7.56
CA GLU A 654 -20.24 -6.51 6.49
C GLU A 654 -19.33 -6.34 5.27
N ILE A 655 -19.02 -5.10 4.85
CA ILE A 655 -18.09 -4.85 3.75
C ILE A 655 -16.67 -5.30 4.09
N VAL A 656 -16.20 -5.08 5.33
CA VAL A 656 -14.91 -5.60 5.79
C VAL A 656 -14.90 -7.14 5.77
N ASN A 657 -16.00 -7.79 6.16
CA ASN A 657 -16.14 -9.24 6.06
C ASN A 657 -16.21 -9.76 4.61
N ASP A 658 -16.81 -9.00 3.69
CA ASP A 658 -16.79 -9.31 2.25
C ASP A 658 -15.38 -9.18 1.68
N LEU A 659 -14.61 -8.18 2.12
CA LEU A 659 -13.19 -8.05 1.78
C LEU A 659 -12.41 -9.25 2.30
N MET A 660 -12.56 -9.65 3.56
CA MET A 660 -11.96 -10.87 4.12
C MET A 660 -12.29 -12.10 3.28
N THR A 661 -13.57 -12.27 2.92
CA THR A 661 -14.03 -13.39 2.09
C THR A 661 -13.38 -13.37 0.70
N ALA A 662 -13.26 -12.19 0.09
CA ALA A 662 -12.61 -12.04 -1.21
C ALA A 662 -11.10 -12.37 -1.15
N ARG A 663 -10.39 -11.96 -0.08
CA ARG A 663 -8.98 -12.33 0.14
C ARG A 663 -8.81 -13.82 0.35
N MET A 664 -9.71 -14.47 1.10
CA MET A 664 -9.69 -15.93 1.27
C MET A 664 -9.89 -16.66 -0.07
N ARG A 665 -10.85 -16.22 -0.89
CA ARG A 665 -11.08 -16.81 -2.22
C ARG A 665 -9.90 -16.60 -3.17
N GLN A 666 -9.22 -15.44 -3.08
CA GLN A 666 -7.98 -15.22 -3.82
C GLN A 666 -6.87 -16.17 -3.35
N PHE A 667 -6.70 -16.35 -2.04
CA PHE A 667 -5.76 -17.34 -1.50
C PHE A 667 -6.03 -18.74 -2.05
N GLU A 668 -7.28 -19.21 -2.02
CA GLU A 668 -7.69 -20.51 -2.59
C GLU A 668 -7.41 -20.60 -4.10
N HIS A 669 -7.68 -19.51 -4.83
CA HIS A 669 -7.41 -19.42 -6.26
C HIS A 669 -5.92 -19.53 -6.57
N THR A 670 -5.07 -18.75 -5.91
CA THR A 670 -3.62 -18.77 -6.08
C THR A 670 -3.05 -20.15 -5.78
N VAL A 671 -3.52 -20.83 -4.72
CA VAL A 671 -3.12 -22.21 -4.41
C VAL A 671 -3.51 -23.17 -5.52
N LYS A 672 -4.73 -23.06 -6.05
CA LYS A 672 -5.29 -24.00 -7.02
C LYS A 672 -4.73 -23.80 -8.44
N MET A 673 -4.52 -22.55 -8.84
CA MET A 673 -4.26 -22.18 -10.24
C MET A 673 -2.84 -21.68 -10.45
N GLU A 674 -2.37 -20.74 -9.63
CA GLU A 674 -1.09 -20.05 -9.86
C GLU A 674 0.13 -20.83 -9.34
N LEU A 675 0.05 -21.46 -8.17
CA LEU A 675 1.18 -22.23 -7.62
C LEU A 675 1.60 -23.41 -8.52
N PRO A 676 0.68 -24.21 -9.09
CA PRO A 676 1.07 -25.28 -10.02
C PRO A 676 1.77 -24.74 -11.28
N LEU A 677 1.36 -23.57 -11.79
CA LEU A 677 2.01 -22.91 -12.93
C LEU A 677 3.42 -22.45 -12.55
N LEU A 678 3.57 -21.83 -11.38
CA LEU A 678 4.86 -21.41 -10.85
C LEU A 678 5.82 -22.59 -10.75
N ILE A 679 5.40 -23.67 -10.08
CA ILE A 679 6.20 -24.89 -9.91
C ILE A 679 6.71 -25.44 -11.24
N ARG A 680 5.84 -25.49 -12.26
CA ARG A 680 6.23 -25.93 -13.62
C ARG A 680 7.23 -24.98 -14.26
N SER A 681 7.00 -23.67 -14.16
CA SER A 681 7.85 -22.65 -14.80
C SER A 681 9.25 -22.57 -14.20
N THR A 682 9.39 -22.76 -12.88
CA THR A 682 10.66 -22.65 -12.18
C THR A 682 11.38 -24.00 -12.04
N GLY A 683 10.75 -25.10 -12.46
CA GLY A 683 11.32 -26.45 -12.36
C GLY A 683 11.64 -26.87 -10.93
N LEU A 684 10.82 -26.47 -9.94
CA LEU A 684 11.08 -26.77 -8.53
C LEU A 684 11.15 -28.29 -8.30
N ASP A 685 12.17 -28.75 -7.58
CA ASP A 685 12.31 -30.16 -7.23
C ASP A 685 11.22 -30.64 -6.26
N ALA A 686 11.07 -31.97 -6.13
CA ALA A 686 10.03 -32.57 -5.29
C ALA A 686 10.11 -32.15 -3.81
N LYS A 687 11.32 -31.89 -3.30
CA LYS A 687 11.53 -31.49 -1.90
C LYS A 687 11.08 -30.04 -1.68
N ALA A 688 11.40 -29.13 -2.60
CA ALA A 688 10.97 -27.74 -2.56
C ALA A 688 9.45 -27.63 -2.74
N GLN A 689 8.85 -28.43 -3.63
CA GLN A 689 7.39 -28.51 -3.79
C GLN A 689 6.69 -28.94 -2.49
N GLU A 690 7.20 -29.98 -1.83
CA GLU A 690 6.65 -30.46 -0.56
C GLU A 690 6.75 -29.41 0.56
N LYS A 691 7.85 -28.66 0.58
CA LYS A 691 8.03 -27.56 1.54
C LYS A 691 7.11 -26.38 1.24
N LEU A 692 6.89 -26.05 -0.02
CA LEU A 692 5.92 -25.04 -0.44
C LEU A 692 4.49 -25.44 -0.04
N ARG A 693 4.11 -26.72 -0.25
CA ARG A 693 2.81 -27.24 0.21
C ARG A 693 2.64 -27.12 1.72
N THR A 694 3.65 -27.54 2.48
CA THR A 694 3.65 -27.39 3.95
C THR A 694 3.56 -25.92 4.36
N TYR A 695 4.19 -25.01 3.61
CA TYR A 695 4.13 -23.58 3.88
C TYR A 695 2.70 -23.03 3.70
N VAL A 696 2.03 -23.40 2.62
CA VAL A 696 0.62 -23.05 2.39
C VAL A 696 -0.27 -23.57 3.51
N GLU A 697 -0.09 -24.82 3.95
CA GLU A 697 -0.86 -25.40 5.07
C GLU A 697 -0.64 -24.64 6.39
N LYS A 698 0.58 -24.18 6.64
CA LYS A 698 0.87 -23.33 7.81
C LYS A 698 0.15 -21.99 7.74
N LEU A 699 0.06 -21.36 6.57
CA LEU A 699 -0.70 -20.13 6.39
C LEU A 699 -2.21 -20.34 6.58
N GLN A 700 -2.75 -21.46 6.10
CA GLN A 700 -4.16 -21.85 6.33
C GLN A 700 -4.46 -22.00 7.83
N ARG A 701 -3.61 -22.72 8.56
CA ARG A 701 -3.73 -22.90 10.01
C ARG A 701 -3.54 -21.59 10.76
N TRP A 702 -2.63 -20.73 10.31
CA TRP A 702 -2.38 -19.42 10.90
C TRP A 702 -3.62 -18.52 10.80
N MET A 703 -4.21 -18.36 9.60
CA MET A 703 -5.45 -17.58 9.44
C MET A 703 -6.61 -18.12 10.31
N CYS A 704 -6.79 -19.46 10.31
CA CYS A 704 -7.81 -20.12 11.14
C CYS A 704 -7.56 -19.89 12.64
N GLY A 705 -6.30 -20.01 13.07
CA GLY A 705 -5.90 -19.84 14.47
C GLY A 705 -6.08 -18.42 14.97
N VAL A 706 -5.72 -17.42 14.15
CA VAL A 706 -5.95 -16.00 14.45
C VAL A 706 -7.45 -15.74 14.64
N LEU A 707 -8.30 -16.20 13.71
CA LEU A 707 -9.76 -16.03 13.84
C LEU A 707 -10.31 -16.70 15.10
N ARG A 708 -9.93 -17.95 15.37
CA ARG A 708 -10.39 -18.68 16.55
C ARG A 708 -9.94 -18.02 17.86
N TRP A 709 -8.74 -17.46 17.90
CA TRP A 709 -8.27 -16.71 19.06
C TRP A 709 -9.16 -15.49 19.32
N HIS A 710 -9.40 -14.65 18.30
CA HIS A 710 -10.28 -13.47 18.41
C HIS A 710 -11.70 -13.83 18.87
N MET A 711 -12.26 -14.95 18.37
CA MET A 711 -13.57 -15.44 18.80
C MET A 711 -13.61 -15.91 20.26
N THR A 712 -12.48 -16.33 20.82
CA THR A 712 -12.44 -16.99 22.13
C THR A 712 -12.17 -16.00 23.25
N VAL A 713 -11.16 -15.15 23.09
CA VAL A 713 -10.61 -14.32 24.17
C VAL A 713 -11.56 -13.21 24.62
N ASP A 714 -11.40 -12.80 25.88
CA ASP A 714 -12.23 -11.76 26.48
C ASP A 714 -11.71 -10.33 26.19
N ARG A 715 -10.47 -10.20 25.71
CA ARG A 715 -9.80 -8.92 25.36
C ARG A 715 -10.67 -7.94 24.53
N TYR A 716 -11.57 -8.45 23.71
CA TYR A 716 -12.40 -7.66 22.80
C TYR A 716 -13.86 -7.53 23.25
N LYS A 717 -14.27 -8.25 24.30
CA LYS A 717 -15.66 -8.32 24.73
C LYS A 717 -16.02 -7.11 25.57
N GLU A 718 -17.22 -6.58 25.35
CA GLU A 718 -17.65 -5.32 25.96
C GLU A 718 -17.56 -5.30 27.49
N PHE A 719 -17.87 -6.41 28.18
CA PHE A 719 -17.79 -6.46 29.63
C PHE A 719 -16.36 -6.19 30.13
N GLU A 720 -15.35 -6.67 29.41
CA GLU A 720 -13.94 -6.49 29.75
C GLU A 720 -13.48 -5.06 29.47
N LEU A 721 -13.91 -4.48 28.34
CA LEU A 721 -13.66 -3.08 27.98
C LEU A 721 -14.25 -2.10 29.02
N ARG A 722 -15.45 -2.40 29.52
CA ARG A 722 -16.08 -1.61 30.59
C ARG A 722 -15.35 -1.74 31.93
N ASN A 723 -14.84 -2.93 32.26
CA ASN A 723 -14.09 -3.18 33.50
C ASN A 723 -12.73 -2.46 33.52
N THR A 724 -12.06 -2.40 32.37
CA THR A 724 -10.77 -1.70 32.21
C THR A 724 -10.89 -0.18 32.21
N ARG A 725 -12.09 0.36 31.96
CA ARG A 725 -12.41 1.80 32.04
C ARG A 725 -12.46 2.28 33.51
N LYS A 726 -11.30 2.46 34.15
CA LYS A 726 -11.24 3.28 35.39
C LYS A 726 -11.71 4.70 35.06
N PRO A 727 -12.56 5.33 35.88
CA PRO A 727 -13.03 6.70 35.62
C PRO A 727 -11.83 7.65 35.59
N ARG A 728 -11.48 8.17 34.40
CA ARG A 728 -10.59 9.32 34.27
C ARG A 728 -11.21 10.46 35.08
N ARG A 729 -10.64 10.81 36.23
CA ARG A 729 -10.83 12.15 36.80
C ARG A 729 -10.18 13.12 35.82
N VAL A 730 -10.98 13.63 34.90
CA VAL A 730 -10.62 14.79 34.10
C VAL A 730 -10.52 15.96 35.08
N VAL A 731 -9.31 16.24 35.56
CA VAL A 731 -9.05 17.51 36.24
C VAL A 731 -9.03 18.56 35.13
N GLY A 732 -10.19 19.16 34.87
CA GLY A 732 -10.30 20.33 34.00
C GLY A 732 -9.51 21.49 34.59
N GLY A 733 -8.27 21.67 34.15
CA GLY A 733 -7.47 22.86 34.42
C GLY A 733 -7.62 23.89 33.30
N PRO A 734 -7.58 25.20 33.59
CA PRO A 734 -7.86 26.25 32.61
C PRO A 734 -6.83 26.29 31.47
N SER A 735 -7.30 26.55 30.25
CA SER A 735 -6.50 26.69 29.03
C SER A 735 -6.19 28.16 28.73
N GLY A 736 -5.01 28.62 29.14
CA GLY A 736 -4.50 29.96 28.80
C GLY A 736 -2.98 29.97 28.63
N ARG A 737 -2.45 30.89 27.80
CA ARG A 737 -1.00 31.06 27.61
C ARG A 737 -0.36 31.47 28.95
N GLY A 738 0.53 30.62 29.48
CA GLY A 738 1.21 30.81 30.77
C GLY A 738 1.01 29.71 31.81
N THR A 739 0.16 28.70 31.57
CA THR A 739 -0.13 27.64 32.57
C THR A 739 0.83 26.44 32.56
N SER A 740 1.98 26.52 31.87
CA SER A 740 2.91 25.39 31.71
C SER A 740 3.47 24.88 33.05
N ALA A 741 3.68 25.78 34.01
CA ALA A 741 4.15 25.43 35.35
C ALA A 741 3.07 24.76 36.22
N ALA A 742 1.78 25.08 36.02
CA ALA A 742 0.68 24.48 36.77
C ALA A 742 0.40 23.03 36.36
N ARG A 743 0.71 22.63 35.12
CA ARG A 743 0.54 21.25 34.63
C ARG A 743 1.58 20.28 35.17
N LEU A 744 2.83 20.73 35.35
CA LEU A 744 3.85 19.94 36.03
C LEU A 744 3.48 19.71 37.50
N ALA A 745 2.95 20.73 38.20
CA ALA A 745 2.48 20.57 39.58
C ALA A 745 1.25 19.67 39.71
N SER A 746 0.31 19.69 38.76
CA SER A 746 -0.86 18.80 38.78
C SER A 746 -0.54 17.33 38.41
N LEU A 747 0.59 17.08 37.76
CA LEU A 747 1.11 15.73 37.49
C LEU A 747 1.81 15.10 38.71
N PHE A 748 2.19 15.89 39.72
CA PHE A 748 2.93 15.40 40.90
C PHE A 748 2.29 15.78 42.27
N GLY A 749 1.14 16.45 42.27
CA GLY A 749 0.44 16.90 43.49
C GLY A 749 -0.54 15.88 44.06
N GLY A 750 -0.07 14.67 44.37
CA GLY A 750 -0.87 13.57 44.89
C GLY A 750 -0.54 13.18 46.33
N ASN A 751 -0.19 14.12 47.22
CA ASN A 751 -0.15 13.83 48.65
C ASN A 751 -0.07 15.11 49.50
N ARG A 752 -1.22 15.63 49.93
CA ARG A 752 -1.28 16.59 51.06
C ARG A 752 -2.59 16.53 51.85
N ALA A 753 -3.68 16.04 51.25
CA ALA A 753 -4.98 15.95 51.93
C ALA A 753 -5.12 14.77 52.91
N GLU A 754 -4.21 13.79 52.92
CA GLU A 754 -4.26 12.64 53.84
C GLU A 754 -3.38 12.80 55.10
N VAL A 755 -2.50 13.81 55.14
CA VAL A 755 -1.68 14.11 56.31
C VAL A 755 -2.38 15.11 57.24
N GLU A 756 -3.19 16.03 56.72
CA GLU A 756 -3.94 17.00 57.55
C GLU A 756 -5.15 16.35 58.27
N LYS A 757 -5.77 15.31 57.70
CA LYS A 757 -6.88 14.59 58.36
C LYS A 757 -6.46 13.64 59.48
N LYS A 758 -5.15 13.35 59.63
CA LYS A 758 -4.61 12.55 60.75
C LYS A 758 -4.11 13.41 61.92
N LEU A 759 -3.95 14.72 61.74
CA LEU A 759 -3.57 15.66 62.80
C LEU A 759 -4.79 16.33 63.49
N GLU A 760 -5.97 16.32 62.86
CA GLU A 760 -7.22 16.80 63.48
C GLU A 760 -7.96 15.74 64.34
N LYS A 761 -7.53 14.46 64.32
CA LYS A 761 -8.15 13.37 65.10
C LYS A 761 -7.39 12.98 66.37
N SER A 762 -6.26 13.62 66.71
CA SER A 762 -5.52 13.38 67.95
C SER A 762 -5.61 14.51 68.99
N GLY A 763 -6.50 15.49 68.79
CA GLY A 763 -6.67 16.66 69.67
C GLY A 763 -8.07 16.84 70.22
N SER A 764 -8.68 15.83 70.85
CA SER A 764 -9.81 16.01 71.78
C SER A 764 -10.14 14.70 72.51
N SER A 765 -9.48 14.45 73.64
CA SER A 765 -10.04 13.76 74.83
C SER A 765 -9.02 13.91 75.97
N THR A 766 -9.37 14.72 76.97
CA THR A 766 -9.10 14.41 78.39
C THR A 766 -9.56 13.01 78.73
#